data_AF-A0A351TIJ6-F1
#
_entry.id   AF-A0A351TIJ6-F1
#
_cell.length_a   1.000
_cell.length_b   1.000
_cell.length_c   1.000
_cell.angle_alpha   90.00
_cell.angle_beta   90.00
_cell.angle_gamma   90.00
#
_symmetry.space_group_name_H-M   'P 1'
#
loop_
_entity.id
_entity.type
_entity.pdbx_description
1 polymer ?
#
loop_
_entity_poly.entity_id
_entity_poly.type
_entity_poly.pdbx_seq_one_letter_code
_entity_poly.pdbx_strand_id
1 'polypeptide(L)'
;MKQKTKLMKFLLSAPALLMLLLAAASCGARDIPDSASGVSGSSGVSGDEKENQEENQPGQDKETSGRAEGADNSTVAVSDFYYMALDSALNGNIYESFCMDGEWLYLTDIVDGEADEYSVGITRRRISDGYTEQNYALTGFKKWKGKPLLLTDGAGNCYLYWCSYAPAEERIHTLEKYGTDGAQLWSVDYTSGELDGVEQMLDRGTVTADGRVFLYQQGAGSSVFSFGADGSLEQRYTPELDFLEGVAAGKDGRVYAYYITGEEPLFLELGGNGEQRVCPTKPMAVYDGFDMGLCLRTGEGMFSYDPETGGTERLWGWGDEYIQADGNRMEKSYAAEGVLTVLYMENSGSSYERQIVTFASIHMEDAADYPERRKLLLTTQARSEDFLNSTLSFLIQRYNRQSRQYRVEVQFEQDEDVLVQKLLRGEGGDLVDLRMLYADDLARMGAFEELDACYEGSAAVSREDILESVWNACSISGKNVSVIPGFQINTLRARGDFMAGEEWTVWKFLEMGEQDRMFSSQTPDMALGLCMGLQYGAHFVDYEKKECYFDTEEFRRILESCRNWETYTERVEGYQTDYSSAKGDWLFDSVSIASPWDIVPQKSIFDTGRYEYEGDDYVSTLVGFPGWDGGEYQLVGVERIAMTSSSEHREGAWDFLEYLLSEDLQKTLSNALPSRKDCFNARLSDIYVDPASRLVNTSFIGGEKPELQFPTEEDISMVRRMAESAVYDTWASRQDPLWEIVSDEAAMYFAGDADLEETVQKIQNRVQNYLNEL
;
A
#
# COMPACT_ATOMS: atom_id res chain seq x y z
N MET A 1 -24.12 35.49 -48.05
CA MET A 1 -22.70 35.89 -48.00
C MET A 1 -22.36 36.40 -46.61
N LYS A 2 -21.90 35.51 -45.72
CA LYS A 2 -21.12 35.79 -44.49
C LYS A 2 -20.93 34.46 -43.75
N GLN A 3 -20.03 33.63 -44.29
CA GLN A 3 -19.43 32.46 -43.65
C GLN A 3 -18.27 32.08 -44.57
N LYS A 4 -17.06 32.56 -44.24
CA LYS A 4 -15.74 32.12 -44.76
C LYS A 4 -14.65 33.10 -44.30
N THR A 5 -14.42 33.19 -42.99
CA THR A 5 -13.18 33.77 -42.42
C THR A 5 -13.03 33.39 -40.94
N LYS A 6 -12.93 32.08 -40.65
CA LYS A 6 -12.47 31.59 -39.32
C LYS A 6 -11.80 30.20 -39.42
N LEU A 7 -11.26 29.86 -40.59
CA LEU A 7 -10.57 28.60 -40.85
C LEU A 7 -9.18 28.89 -41.44
N MET A 8 -8.36 29.66 -40.71
CA MET A 8 -6.96 29.90 -41.08
C MET A 8 -6.18 30.50 -39.90
N LYS A 9 -6.14 29.78 -38.77
CA LYS A 9 -5.25 30.09 -37.63
C LYS A 9 -4.81 28.84 -36.84
N PHE A 10 -4.86 27.65 -37.46
CA PHE A 10 -4.60 26.35 -36.81
C PHE A 10 -3.54 25.50 -37.55
N LEU A 11 -2.48 26.12 -38.06
CA LEU A 11 -1.46 25.42 -38.84
C LEU A 11 -0.01 25.84 -38.53
N LEU A 12 0.27 26.35 -37.32
CA LEU A 12 1.61 26.85 -36.94
C LEU A 12 2.15 26.33 -35.59
N SER A 13 1.65 25.21 -35.07
CA SER A 13 2.18 24.58 -33.83
C SER A 13 2.50 23.08 -33.96
N ALA A 14 2.58 22.57 -35.19
CA ALA A 14 2.91 21.16 -35.44
C ALA A 14 4.34 20.71 -35.07
N PRO A 15 5.40 21.55 -35.00
CA PRO A 15 6.74 21.08 -34.60
C PRO A 15 6.89 20.90 -33.08
N ALA A 16 6.14 21.66 -32.26
CA ALA A 16 6.21 21.57 -30.80
C ALA A 16 5.52 20.30 -30.26
N LEU A 17 4.41 19.89 -30.89
CA LEU A 17 3.66 18.69 -30.51
C LEU A 17 4.42 17.40 -30.83
N LEU A 18 5.24 17.38 -31.88
CA LEU A 18 6.00 16.20 -32.32
C LEU A 18 7.26 15.96 -31.47
N MET A 19 7.90 17.02 -30.96
CA MET A 19 9.01 16.91 -30.01
C MET A 19 8.55 16.41 -28.63
N LEU A 20 7.34 16.79 -28.19
CA LEU A 20 6.71 16.28 -26.97
C LEU A 20 6.31 14.79 -27.08
N LEU A 21 5.85 14.35 -28.26
CA LEU A 21 5.48 12.95 -28.51
C LEU A 21 6.70 12.01 -28.63
N LEU A 22 7.85 12.49 -29.11
CA LEU A 22 9.08 11.69 -29.17
C LEU A 22 9.76 11.52 -27.81
N ALA A 23 9.51 12.43 -26.85
CA ALA A 23 9.95 12.28 -25.46
C ALA A 23 9.05 11.33 -24.65
N ALA A 24 7.77 11.20 -24.99
CA ALA A 24 6.83 10.34 -24.27
C ALA A 24 6.73 8.90 -24.82
N ALA A 25 7.17 8.65 -26.06
CA ALA A 25 7.12 7.32 -26.68
C ALA A 25 8.38 6.46 -26.41
N SER A 26 9.36 7.01 -25.69
CA SER A 26 10.55 6.31 -25.20
C SER A 26 10.63 6.59 -23.70
N CYS A 27 10.56 5.54 -22.87
CA CYS A 27 10.57 5.59 -21.40
C CYS A 27 9.19 5.75 -20.74
N GLY A 28 8.46 4.64 -20.63
CA GLY A 28 7.65 4.41 -19.43
C GLY A 28 8.61 3.98 -18.30
N ALA A 29 9.05 4.93 -17.49
CA ALA A 29 9.82 4.69 -16.29
C ALA A 29 9.47 5.79 -15.27
N ARG A 30 9.42 5.42 -13.99
CA ARG A 30 9.12 6.29 -12.84
C ARG A 30 9.96 7.57 -12.90
N ASP A 31 9.34 8.72 -13.18
CA ASP A 31 10.00 10.02 -13.23
C ASP A 31 9.95 10.68 -11.84
N ILE A 32 10.94 10.30 -11.04
CA ILE A 32 11.77 11.03 -10.06
C ILE A 32 12.26 9.94 -9.08
N PRO A 33 13.47 9.41 -9.32
CA PRO A 33 14.32 8.93 -8.24
C PRO A 33 15.63 9.72 -8.26
N ASP A 34 16.03 10.29 -7.14
CA ASP A 34 17.43 10.68 -6.94
C ASP A 34 18.24 9.43 -6.58
N SER A 35 19.38 9.25 -7.26
CA SER A 35 20.37 8.18 -7.04
C SER A 35 19.80 6.74 -6.89
N ALA A 36 19.57 6.13 -8.06
CA ALA A 36 19.51 4.68 -8.34
C ALA A 36 18.16 3.93 -8.20
N SER A 37 17.55 3.65 -9.36
CA SER A 37 16.66 2.49 -9.55
C SER A 37 17.04 1.76 -10.85
N GLY A 38 17.80 0.67 -10.73
CA GLY A 38 18.06 -0.27 -11.81
C GLY A 38 16.91 -1.28 -11.96
N VAL A 39 16.57 -1.61 -13.20
CA VAL A 39 15.44 -2.45 -13.62
C VAL A 39 15.53 -3.89 -13.10
N SER A 40 14.40 -4.41 -12.63
CA SER A 40 14.15 -5.83 -12.31
C SER A 40 14.26 -6.70 -13.56
N GLY A 41 15.21 -7.64 -13.58
CA GLY A 41 15.32 -8.66 -14.62
C GLY A 41 14.31 -9.79 -14.41
N SER A 42 13.44 -10.00 -15.39
CA SER A 42 12.59 -11.18 -15.52
C SER A 42 13.45 -12.39 -15.91
N SER A 43 13.53 -13.41 -15.06
CA SER A 43 14.06 -14.72 -15.46
C SER A 43 12.92 -15.59 -15.97
N GLY A 44 12.78 -15.64 -17.30
CA GLY A 44 11.99 -16.64 -17.99
C GLY A 44 12.64 -18.02 -17.85
N VAL A 45 11.81 -19.00 -17.49
CA VAL A 45 12.12 -20.43 -17.47
C VAL A 45 12.47 -20.89 -18.89
N SER A 46 13.66 -21.46 -19.08
CA SER A 46 13.87 -22.51 -20.07
C SER A 46 14.84 -23.54 -19.52
N GLY A 47 14.38 -24.78 -19.46
CA GLY A 47 15.09 -25.91 -18.88
C GLY A 47 16.33 -26.32 -19.66
N ASP A 48 17.24 -26.95 -18.93
CA ASP A 48 17.85 -28.21 -19.37
C ASP A 48 18.37 -28.94 -18.13
N GLU A 49 17.79 -30.11 -17.90
CA GLU A 49 18.19 -31.10 -16.92
C GLU A 49 19.62 -31.56 -17.19
N LYS A 50 20.52 -31.44 -16.21
CA LYS A 50 21.61 -32.41 -16.03
C LYS A 50 21.84 -32.70 -14.56
N GLU A 51 21.55 -33.96 -14.22
CA GLU A 51 21.91 -34.67 -13.01
C GLU A 51 23.36 -34.42 -12.61
N ASN A 52 23.58 -34.12 -11.32
CA ASN A 52 24.70 -34.69 -10.59
C ASN A 52 24.32 -34.82 -9.11
N GLN A 53 24.17 -36.08 -8.70
CA GLN A 53 24.09 -36.49 -7.31
C GLN A 53 25.45 -36.28 -6.65
N GLU A 54 25.50 -35.58 -5.51
CA GLU A 54 26.53 -35.82 -4.50
C GLU A 54 25.98 -35.49 -3.10
N GLU A 55 26.38 -36.31 -2.15
CA GLU A 55 25.73 -36.60 -0.87
C GLU A 55 25.80 -35.45 0.15
N ASN A 56 24.66 -35.09 0.74
CA ASN A 56 24.59 -34.18 1.90
C ASN A 56 24.79 -34.97 3.21
N GLN A 57 25.83 -34.65 3.97
CA GLN A 57 25.92 -34.87 5.41
C GLN A 57 25.95 -33.51 6.14
N PRO A 58 25.25 -33.36 7.28
CA PRO A 58 25.16 -32.08 7.98
C PRO A 58 26.42 -31.83 8.84
N GLY A 59 27.17 -30.78 8.50
CA GLY A 59 28.25 -30.26 9.32
C GLY A 59 27.70 -29.45 10.50
N GLN A 60 28.04 -29.88 11.71
CA GLN A 60 27.86 -29.13 12.95
C GLN A 60 28.83 -27.94 12.98
N ASP A 61 28.32 -26.72 12.88
CA ASP A 61 29.10 -25.53 13.27
C ASP A 61 28.98 -25.32 14.78
N LYS A 62 30.10 -25.55 15.45
CA LYS A 62 30.30 -25.25 16.87
C LYS A 62 30.52 -23.74 17.03
N GLU A 63 29.55 -23.07 17.63
CA GLU A 63 29.78 -21.82 18.32
C GLU A 63 30.91 -21.98 19.35
N THR A 64 31.97 -21.19 19.18
CA THR A 64 33.02 -21.05 20.19
C THR A 64 32.77 -19.75 20.94
N SER A 65 32.14 -19.88 22.12
CA SER A 65 31.99 -18.80 23.10
C SER A 65 33.33 -18.51 23.77
N GLY A 66 34.06 -17.54 23.23
CA GLY A 66 35.20 -16.91 23.88
C GLY A 66 34.72 -15.75 24.75
N ARG A 67 34.40 -16.02 26.02
CA ARG A 67 34.07 -15.00 27.02
C ARG A 67 35.36 -14.27 27.43
N ALA A 68 35.59 -13.10 26.86
CA ALA A 68 36.55 -12.12 27.37
C ALA A 68 35.82 -11.17 28.33
N GLU A 69 36.25 -11.14 29.58
CA GLU A 69 35.81 -10.13 30.56
C GLU A 69 36.42 -8.77 30.18
N GLY A 70 35.66 -7.99 29.43
CA GLY A 70 35.75 -6.54 29.33
C GLY A 70 34.31 -6.01 29.39
N ALA A 71 34.08 -4.89 30.07
CA ALA A 71 32.79 -4.22 29.98
C ALA A 71 32.62 -3.72 28.54
N ASP A 72 31.99 -4.53 27.69
CA ASP A 72 31.70 -4.19 26.30
C ASP A 72 30.55 -3.17 26.29
N ASN A 73 30.88 -1.94 25.92
CA ASN A 73 29.91 -0.99 25.37
C ASN A 73 29.48 -1.52 23.98
N SER A 74 28.70 -2.61 23.95
CA SER A 74 28.09 -3.06 22.70
C SER A 74 26.99 -2.06 22.32
N THR A 75 27.08 -1.47 21.13
CA THR A 75 26.04 -0.58 20.60
C THR A 75 25.06 -1.33 19.72
N VAL A 76 23.83 -0.83 19.61
CA VAL A 76 22.79 -1.34 18.71
C VAL A 76 22.18 -0.19 17.91
N ALA A 77 21.85 -0.44 16.65
CA ALA A 77 21.15 0.53 15.83
C ALA A 77 19.66 0.55 16.19
N VAL A 78 19.11 1.75 16.38
CA VAL A 78 17.73 2.00 16.81
C VAL A 78 17.10 2.99 15.87
N SER A 79 15.82 2.78 15.55
CA SER A 79 15.05 3.66 14.69
C SER A 79 13.87 4.30 15.41
N ASP A 80 13.81 5.63 15.33
CA ASP A 80 12.60 6.40 15.66
C ASP A 80 11.77 6.63 14.40
N PHE A 81 10.51 6.20 14.44
CA PHE A 81 9.60 6.28 13.30
C PHE A 81 8.63 7.46 13.40
N TYR A 82 8.44 8.15 12.28
CA TYR A 82 7.47 9.23 12.13
C TYR A 82 6.63 9.01 10.88
N TYR A 83 5.33 9.29 10.98
CA TYR A 83 4.36 9.06 9.91
C TYR A 83 3.71 10.37 9.52
N MET A 84 3.71 10.69 8.23
CA MET A 84 3.21 11.96 7.73
C MET A 84 2.23 11.74 6.58
N ALA A 85 0.96 12.10 6.79
CA ALA A 85 -0.01 12.22 5.70
C ALA A 85 0.25 13.50 4.91
N LEU A 86 0.40 13.38 3.60
CA LEU A 86 0.70 14.49 2.68
C LEU A 86 -0.58 15.11 2.08
N ASP A 87 -0.54 16.42 1.83
CA ASP A 87 -1.62 17.16 1.17
C ASP A 87 -1.64 17.00 -0.36
N SER A 88 -0.55 16.47 -0.92
CA SER A 88 -0.38 16.08 -2.32
C SER A 88 0.59 14.90 -2.35
N ALA A 89 0.35 13.90 -3.18
CA ALA A 89 1.28 12.78 -3.28
C ALA A 89 2.64 13.25 -3.82
N LEU A 90 3.74 12.67 -3.30
CA LEU A 90 5.05 12.88 -3.89
C LEU A 90 5.09 12.29 -5.30
N ASN A 91 5.80 12.97 -6.20
CA ASN A 91 5.93 12.58 -7.61
C ASN A 91 4.58 12.47 -8.34
N GLY A 92 3.55 13.18 -7.84
CA GLY A 92 2.25 13.24 -8.48
C GLY A 92 2.28 14.04 -9.77
N ASN A 93 3.25 14.95 -9.95
CA ASN A 93 3.43 15.68 -11.20
C ASN A 93 4.91 16.08 -11.50
N ILE A 94 5.22 16.35 -12.77
CA ILE A 94 6.60 16.63 -13.26
C ILE A 94 7.23 17.95 -12.77
N TYR A 95 6.46 18.82 -12.11
CA TYR A 95 6.87 20.10 -11.54
C TYR A 95 7.08 20.03 -10.02
N GLU A 96 6.92 18.85 -9.43
CA GLU A 96 7.22 18.62 -8.02
C GLU A 96 8.67 18.19 -7.85
N SER A 97 9.32 18.73 -6.84
CA SER A 97 10.61 18.28 -6.33
C SER A 97 10.57 18.30 -4.81
N PHE A 98 11.36 17.43 -4.19
CA PHE A 98 11.44 17.32 -2.74
C PHE A 98 12.83 16.90 -2.26
N CYS A 99 13.18 17.34 -1.06
CA CYS A 99 14.41 16.97 -0.35
C CYS A 99 14.17 17.02 1.17
N MET A 100 15.20 16.72 1.97
CA MET A 100 15.10 16.74 3.43
C MET A 100 16.45 17.04 4.10
N ASP A 101 16.42 17.55 5.34
CA ASP A 101 17.61 17.89 6.13
C ASP A 101 17.62 17.26 7.54
N GLY A 102 16.95 16.11 7.69
CA GLY A 102 16.83 15.40 8.97
C GLY A 102 15.77 15.96 9.92
N GLU A 103 15.48 17.27 9.86
CA GLU A 103 14.40 17.90 10.62
C GLU A 103 13.15 18.13 9.75
N TRP A 104 13.33 18.54 8.49
CA TRP A 104 12.25 18.96 7.60
C TRP A 104 12.22 18.15 6.31
N LEU A 105 11.00 17.87 5.82
CA LEU A 105 10.72 17.55 4.43
C LEU A 105 10.41 18.85 3.68
N TYR A 106 11.15 19.13 2.61
CA TYR A 106 10.94 20.29 1.73
C TYR A 106 10.25 19.84 0.45
N LEU A 107 9.27 20.62 0.00
CA LEU A 107 8.41 20.34 -1.14
C LEU A 107 8.27 21.60 -1.98
N THR A 108 8.45 21.50 -3.29
CA THR A 108 7.97 22.58 -4.17
C THR A 108 6.46 22.58 -4.18
N ASP A 109 5.86 23.74 -3.97
CA ASP A 109 4.40 23.94 -3.92
C ASP A 109 3.97 24.95 -4.97
N ILE A 110 2.69 24.93 -5.35
CA ILE A 110 2.12 25.87 -6.31
C ILE A 110 1.43 26.99 -5.53
N VAL A 111 1.87 28.23 -5.77
CA VAL A 111 1.28 29.42 -5.16
C VAL A 111 0.40 30.14 -6.17
N ASP A 112 -0.87 30.28 -5.81
CA ASP A 112 -1.87 31.00 -6.61
C ASP A 112 -1.46 32.48 -6.77
N GLY A 113 -1.48 32.97 -8.01
CA GLY A 113 -1.28 34.37 -8.36
C GLY A 113 -2.48 34.98 -9.09
N GLU A 114 -2.47 36.29 -9.32
CA GLU A 114 -3.52 36.96 -10.10
C GLU A 114 -3.45 36.56 -11.59
N ALA A 115 -4.60 36.35 -12.23
CA ALA A 115 -4.75 36.15 -13.68
C ALA A 115 -4.03 34.91 -14.28
N ASP A 116 -4.23 33.72 -13.69
CA ASP A 116 -3.65 32.43 -14.14
C ASP A 116 -2.10 32.37 -14.11
N GLU A 117 -1.46 33.30 -13.39
CA GLU A 117 0.00 33.27 -13.16
C GLU A 117 0.33 32.54 -11.87
N TYR A 118 0.48 31.21 -11.96
CA TYR A 118 0.96 30.40 -10.84
C TYR A 118 2.47 30.56 -10.65
N SER A 119 2.92 30.69 -9.40
CA SER A 119 4.35 30.68 -9.04
C SER A 119 4.71 29.40 -8.30
N VAL A 120 6.00 29.07 -8.29
CA VAL A 120 6.53 27.96 -7.49
C VAL A 120 6.96 28.52 -6.14
N GLY A 121 6.44 27.96 -5.05
CA GLY A 121 6.92 28.19 -3.69
C GLY A 121 7.67 26.95 -3.20
N ILE A 122 8.28 27.07 -2.02
CA ILE A 122 8.79 25.92 -1.28
C ILE A 122 8.06 25.88 0.05
N THR A 123 7.37 24.78 0.31
CA THR A 123 6.73 24.46 1.59
C THR A 123 7.63 23.47 2.31
N ARG A 124 7.72 23.56 3.65
CA ARG A 124 8.42 22.55 4.44
C ARG A 124 7.55 22.04 5.58
N ARG A 125 7.73 20.76 5.92
CA ARG A 125 7.00 20.07 6.98
C ARG A 125 7.97 19.39 7.92
N ARG A 126 7.83 19.65 9.21
CA ARG A 126 8.71 19.08 10.22
C ARG A 126 8.40 17.60 10.39
N ILE A 127 9.44 16.78 10.35
CA ILE A 127 9.33 15.32 10.36
C ILE A 127 8.73 14.81 11.67
N SER A 128 9.10 15.42 12.80
CA SER A 128 8.74 14.91 14.14
C SER A 128 7.28 15.06 14.52
N ASP A 129 6.60 16.10 14.04
CA ASP A 129 5.21 16.42 14.45
C ASP A 129 4.31 16.89 13.30
N GLY A 130 4.84 16.96 12.07
CA GLY A 130 4.08 17.36 10.90
C GLY A 130 3.76 18.85 10.82
N TYR A 131 4.36 19.71 11.66
CA TYR A 131 4.17 21.16 11.58
C TYR A 131 4.56 21.69 10.20
N THR A 132 3.66 22.43 9.55
CA THR A 132 3.82 22.90 8.17
C THR A 132 4.11 24.40 8.12
N GLU A 133 5.19 24.77 7.45
CA GLU A 133 5.46 26.13 7.00
C GLU A 133 5.17 26.23 5.50
N GLN A 134 3.94 26.62 5.19
CA GLN A 134 3.50 26.78 3.81
C GLN A 134 4.20 27.97 3.16
N ASN A 135 4.76 27.75 1.98
CA ASN A 135 5.47 28.78 1.21
C ASN A 135 6.55 29.49 2.04
N TYR A 136 7.31 28.75 2.84
CA TYR A 136 8.38 29.32 3.65
C TYR A 136 9.35 30.12 2.76
N ALA A 137 9.58 29.67 1.52
CA ALA A 137 10.25 30.45 0.49
C ALA A 137 9.35 30.64 -0.74
N LEU A 138 9.39 31.83 -1.33
CA LEU A 138 8.76 32.15 -2.61
C LEU A 138 9.83 32.29 -3.69
N THR A 139 9.66 31.57 -4.80
CA THR A 139 10.61 31.65 -5.93
C THR A 139 10.16 32.73 -6.92
N GLY A 140 11.09 33.22 -7.73
CA GLY A 140 10.78 34.12 -8.85
C GLY A 140 10.12 33.40 -10.05
N PHE A 141 9.97 32.08 -10.00
CA PHE A 141 9.60 31.25 -11.14
C PHE A 141 8.09 31.08 -11.28
N LYS A 142 7.65 31.14 -12.53
CA LYS A 142 6.27 30.82 -12.92
C LYS A 142 6.17 29.33 -13.25
N LYS A 143 5.04 28.73 -12.88
CA LYS A 143 4.68 27.34 -13.20
C LYS A 143 4.78 27.09 -14.71
N TRP A 144 5.03 25.84 -15.10
CA TRP A 144 5.11 25.36 -16.50
C TRP A 144 6.34 25.81 -17.30
N LYS A 145 7.29 26.53 -16.68
CA LYS A 145 8.46 27.06 -17.38
C LYS A 145 9.71 26.20 -17.29
N GLY A 146 9.74 25.17 -16.46
CA GLY A 146 10.92 24.34 -16.23
C GLY A 146 10.69 23.24 -15.19
N LYS A 147 11.72 22.42 -14.98
CA LYS A 147 11.74 21.35 -13.95
C LYS A 147 12.57 21.83 -12.74
N PRO A 148 12.02 21.82 -11.51
CA PRO A 148 12.77 22.11 -10.30
C PRO A 148 13.57 20.90 -9.81
N LEU A 149 14.69 21.16 -9.13
CA LEU A 149 15.43 20.21 -8.30
C LEU A 149 15.75 20.89 -6.97
N LEU A 150 15.14 20.40 -5.89
CA LEU A 150 15.42 20.83 -4.52
C LEU A 150 16.56 20.03 -3.91
N LEU A 151 17.45 20.74 -3.23
CA LEU A 151 18.54 20.17 -2.44
C LEU A 151 18.64 20.91 -1.10
N THR A 152 19.30 20.34 -0.11
CA THR A 152 19.46 20.89 1.24
C THR A 152 20.90 20.73 1.72
N ASP A 153 21.35 21.63 2.59
CA ASP A 153 22.64 21.51 3.27
C ASP A 153 22.53 21.12 4.76
N GLY A 154 23.69 20.96 5.40
CA GLY A 154 23.88 20.70 6.84
C GLY A 154 23.32 21.77 7.78
N ALA A 155 23.01 22.96 7.26
CA ALA A 155 22.70 24.15 8.07
C ALA A 155 21.22 24.57 7.94
N GLY A 156 20.38 23.72 7.35
CA GLY A 156 18.96 23.99 7.12
C GLY A 156 18.70 25.01 6.00
N ASN A 157 19.68 25.25 5.13
CA ASN A 157 19.45 26.02 3.92
C ASN A 157 18.96 25.11 2.80
N CYS A 158 18.11 25.67 1.94
CA CYS A 158 17.59 24.98 0.77
C CYS A 158 18.18 25.60 -0.49
N TYR A 159 18.37 24.76 -1.50
CA TYR A 159 18.83 25.12 -2.82
C TYR A 159 17.80 24.69 -3.84
N LEU A 160 17.56 25.54 -4.83
CA LEU A 160 16.67 25.24 -5.94
C LEU A 160 17.46 25.40 -7.23
N TYR A 161 17.67 24.29 -7.93
CA TYR A 161 18.09 24.32 -9.31
C TYR A 161 16.86 24.29 -10.22
N TRP A 162 16.87 25.14 -11.24
CA TRP A 162 15.79 25.26 -12.20
C TRP A 162 16.34 25.23 -13.62
N CYS A 163 15.72 24.43 -14.48
CA CYS A 163 16.03 24.39 -15.91
C CYS A 163 14.79 24.65 -16.74
N SER A 164 14.84 25.67 -17.61
CA SER A 164 13.69 26.02 -18.45
C SER A 164 13.38 24.97 -19.52
N TYR A 165 12.10 24.77 -19.86
CA TYR A 165 11.67 23.98 -21.02
C TYR A 165 11.91 24.76 -22.32
N ALA A 166 13.13 24.69 -22.83
CA ALA A 166 13.55 25.27 -24.11
C ALA A 166 14.48 24.31 -24.86
N PRO A 167 14.68 24.50 -26.19
CA PRO A 167 15.75 23.83 -26.93
C PRO A 167 17.09 24.01 -26.20
N ALA A 168 17.98 23.00 -26.24
CA ALA A 168 19.20 22.97 -25.41
C ALA A 168 20.02 24.27 -25.48
N GLU A 169 20.15 24.88 -26.66
CA GLU A 169 20.90 26.14 -26.89
C GLU A 169 20.24 27.39 -26.30
N GLU A 170 18.94 27.33 -25.95
CA GLU A 170 18.12 28.43 -25.44
C GLU A 170 17.69 28.23 -23.98
N ARG A 171 18.15 27.15 -23.33
CA ARG A 171 17.81 26.87 -21.93
C ARG A 171 18.43 27.90 -21.01
N ILE A 172 17.60 28.37 -20.08
CA ILE A 172 18.04 29.17 -18.94
C ILE A 172 18.10 28.22 -17.75
N HIS A 173 19.26 28.20 -17.10
CA HIS A 173 19.51 27.45 -15.89
C HIS A 173 19.70 28.44 -14.75
N THR A 174 19.05 28.20 -13.62
CA THR A 174 19.19 29.06 -12.43
C THR A 174 19.45 28.20 -11.22
N LEU A 175 20.38 28.63 -10.36
CA LEU A 175 20.60 28.06 -9.04
C LEU A 175 20.32 29.14 -8.01
N GLU A 176 19.44 28.84 -7.05
CA GLU A 176 19.05 29.73 -5.96
C GLU A 176 19.38 29.08 -4.61
N LYS A 177 19.70 29.89 -3.60
CA LYS A 177 19.85 29.47 -2.21
C LYS A 177 18.93 30.28 -1.30
N TYR A 178 18.23 29.59 -0.41
CA TYR A 178 17.32 30.15 0.58
C TYR A 178 17.81 29.83 1.99
N GLY A 179 17.77 30.82 2.87
CA GLY A 179 18.11 30.66 4.28
C GLY A 179 17.02 29.94 5.07
N THR A 180 17.32 29.64 6.33
CA THR A 180 16.39 29.00 7.28
C THR A 180 15.12 29.82 7.56
N ASP A 181 15.15 31.13 7.29
CA ASP A 181 14.03 32.06 7.40
C ASP A 181 13.26 32.24 6.08
N GLY A 182 13.63 31.50 5.03
CA GLY A 182 13.02 31.59 3.70
C GLY A 182 13.54 32.75 2.83
N ALA A 183 14.45 33.58 3.34
CA ALA A 183 15.01 34.66 2.55
C ALA A 183 15.94 34.12 1.46
N GLN A 184 15.77 34.62 0.23
CA GLN A 184 16.70 34.32 -0.86
C GLN A 184 18.07 34.96 -0.57
N LEU A 185 19.08 34.11 -0.38
CA LEU A 185 20.45 34.54 -0.10
C LEU A 185 21.20 34.92 -1.37
N TRP A 186 21.01 34.14 -2.44
CA TRP A 186 21.53 34.43 -3.77
C TRP A 186 20.76 33.68 -4.87
N SER A 187 20.92 34.15 -6.11
CA SER A 187 20.43 33.52 -7.34
C SER A 187 21.41 33.79 -8.46
N VAL A 188 21.80 32.75 -9.19
CA VAL A 188 22.75 32.83 -10.30
C VAL A 188 22.17 32.13 -11.52
N ASP A 189 22.17 32.84 -12.65
CA ASP A 189 21.75 32.31 -13.94
C ASP A 189 22.97 31.83 -14.73
N TYR A 190 22.82 30.72 -15.46
CA TYR A 190 23.81 30.16 -16.35
C TYR A 190 23.23 29.99 -17.74
N THR A 191 24.06 30.28 -18.73
CA THR A 191 23.77 30.03 -20.13
C THR A 191 24.07 28.57 -20.50
N SER A 192 23.40 28.06 -21.53
CA SER A 192 23.72 26.72 -22.07
C SER A 192 25.17 26.54 -22.49
N GLY A 193 25.89 27.63 -22.82
CA GLY A 193 27.32 27.59 -23.14
C GLY A 193 28.22 27.39 -21.92
N GLU A 194 27.81 27.89 -20.75
CA GLU A 194 28.52 27.65 -19.47
C GLU A 194 28.29 26.22 -18.99
N LEU A 195 27.10 25.69 -19.22
CA LEU A 195 26.74 24.29 -18.96
C LEU A 195 26.78 23.44 -20.25
N ASP A 196 27.82 23.63 -21.07
CA ASP A 196 27.99 22.88 -22.32
C ASP A 196 28.03 21.36 -22.06
N GLY A 197 27.51 20.56 -23.00
CA GLY A 197 27.39 19.09 -22.86
C GLY A 197 26.22 18.59 -22.02
N VAL A 198 25.34 19.48 -21.54
CA VAL A 198 24.07 19.14 -20.89
C VAL A 198 23.00 18.89 -21.96
N GLU A 199 22.92 17.66 -22.48
CA GLU A 199 21.94 17.31 -23.51
C GLU A 199 20.50 17.26 -22.95
N GLN A 200 20.32 16.69 -21.75
CA GLN A 200 19.06 16.69 -21.01
C GLN A 200 19.12 17.65 -19.81
N MET A 201 18.12 17.68 -18.94
CA MET A 201 18.14 18.56 -17.77
C MET A 201 19.02 17.95 -16.67
N LEU A 202 19.81 18.76 -15.96
CA LEU A 202 20.46 18.30 -14.72
C LEU A 202 19.34 18.09 -13.68
N ASP A 203 19.14 16.84 -13.29
CA ASP A 203 17.99 16.45 -12.48
C ASP A 203 18.40 15.72 -11.19
N ARG A 204 19.69 15.71 -10.89
CA ARG A 204 20.27 15.16 -9.67
C ARG A 204 21.38 16.04 -9.11
N GLY A 205 21.58 15.96 -7.80
CA GLY A 205 22.70 16.62 -7.16
C GLY A 205 22.88 16.31 -5.68
N THR A 206 23.97 16.84 -5.14
CA THR A 206 24.31 16.80 -3.72
C THR A 206 24.88 18.15 -3.27
N VAL A 207 24.72 18.48 -2.00
CA VAL A 207 25.31 19.66 -1.37
C VAL A 207 26.23 19.21 -0.24
N THR A 208 27.49 19.61 -0.32
CA THR A 208 28.47 19.31 0.72
C THR A 208 28.27 20.19 1.95
N ALA A 209 28.81 19.78 3.11
CA ALA A 209 28.68 20.52 4.36
C ALA A 209 29.25 21.96 4.31
N ASP A 210 30.18 22.25 3.38
CA ASP A 210 30.73 23.60 3.17
C ASP A 210 29.89 24.45 2.19
N GLY A 211 28.80 23.90 1.66
CA GLY A 211 27.84 24.58 0.80
C GLY A 211 28.13 24.50 -0.70
N ARG A 212 29.17 23.77 -1.14
CA ARG A 212 29.36 23.48 -2.59
C ARG A 212 28.26 22.55 -3.10
N VAL A 213 27.76 22.86 -4.29
CA VAL A 213 26.69 22.12 -4.97
C VAL A 213 27.28 21.34 -6.14
N PHE A 214 26.88 20.08 -6.30
CA PHE A 214 27.27 19.24 -7.44
C PHE A 214 26.01 18.81 -8.17
N LEU A 215 25.88 19.19 -9.44
CA LEU A 215 24.73 18.84 -10.28
C LEU A 215 25.18 17.97 -11.45
N TYR A 216 24.38 16.97 -11.78
CA TYR A 216 24.73 16.01 -12.83
C TYR A 216 23.50 15.38 -13.47
N GLN A 217 23.75 14.59 -14.52
CA GLN A 217 22.78 13.69 -15.14
C GLN A 217 23.37 12.28 -15.17
N GLN A 218 22.55 11.27 -14.88
CA GLN A 218 22.95 9.86 -15.03
C GLN A 218 23.17 9.53 -16.52
N GLY A 219 24.27 8.86 -16.87
CA GLY A 219 24.55 8.53 -18.27
C GLY A 219 26.01 8.21 -18.60
N ALA A 220 26.20 7.63 -19.78
CA ALA A 220 27.53 7.41 -20.36
C ALA A 220 28.13 8.75 -20.84
N GLY A 221 29.36 9.04 -20.42
CA GLY A 221 30.04 10.30 -20.77
C GLY A 221 29.45 11.56 -20.13
N SER A 222 28.53 11.41 -19.16
CA SER A 222 27.92 12.54 -18.45
C SER A 222 28.95 13.35 -17.66
N SER A 223 28.71 14.65 -17.59
CA SER A 223 29.52 15.56 -16.77
C SER A 223 28.86 15.87 -15.42
N VAL A 224 29.69 16.18 -14.43
CA VAL A 224 29.30 16.72 -13.12
C VAL A 224 29.77 18.17 -13.04
N PHE A 225 28.87 19.09 -12.71
CA PHE A 225 29.15 20.50 -12.56
C PHE A 225 29.23 20.84 -11.07
N SER A 226 30.33 21.45 -10.64
CA SER A 226 30.50 21.91 -9.26
C SER A 226 30.36 23.42 -9.17
N PHE A 227 29.58 23.86 -8.19
CA PHE A 227 29.31 25.25 -7.89
C PHE A 227 29.79 25.57 -6.48
N GLY A 228 30.40 26.75 -6.32
CA GLY A 228 30.83 27.27 -5.03
C GLY A 228 29.65 27.58 -4.11
N ALA A 229 29.94 27.85 -2.84
CA ALA A 229 28.92 28.21 -1.84
C ALA A 229 28.17 29.53 -2.15
N ASP A 230 28.70 30.34 -3.06
CA ASP A 230 28.09 31.57 -3.58
C ASP A 230 27.30 31.35 -4.89
N GLY A 231 27.22 30.11 -5.37
CA GLY A 231 26.57 29.76 -6.63
C GLY A 231 27.42 30.10 -7.85
N SER A 232 28.72 30.33 -7.75
CA SER A 232 29.56 30.46 -8.95
C SER A 232 29.91 29.09 -9.54
N LEU A 233 29.86 28.93 -10.87
CA LEU A 233 30.34 27.71 -11.53
C LEU A 233 31.86 27.60 -11.38
N GLU A 234 32.34 26.58 -10.69
CA GLU A 234 33.78 26.40 -10.41
C GLU A 234 34.44 25.46 -11.41
N GLN A 235 33.90 24.24 -11.57
CA GLN A 235 34.51 23.21 -12.41
C GLN A 235 33.46 22.32 -13.08
N ARG A 236 33.87 21.71 -14.19
CA ARG A 236 33.18 20.63 -14.88
C ARG A 236 34.07 19.40 -14.85
N TYR A 237 33.57 18.32 -14.29
CA TYR A 237 34.22 17.01 -14.29
C TYR A 237 33.53 16.12 -15.32
N THR A 238 34.31 15.38 -16.10
CA THR A 238 33.81 14.26 -16.91
C THR A 238 34.53 13.01 -16.43
N PRO A 239 34.02 12.34 -15.39
CA PRO A 239 34.64 11.14 -14.84
C PRO A 239 34.89 10.10 -15.93
N GLU A 240 36.08 9.51 -15.95
CA GLU A 240 36.42 8.39 -16.84
C GLU A 240 35.78 7.09 -16.32
N LEU A 241 34.44 7.08 -16.26
CA LEU A 241 33.59 5.96 -15.90
C LEU A 241 32.79 5.53 -17.13
N ASP A 242 32.52 4.22 -17.26
CA ASP A 242 31.71 3.68 -18.35
C ASP A 242 30.29 4.26 -18.33
N PHE A 243 29.73 4.46 -17.14
CA PHE A 243 28.43 5.06 -16.92
C PHE A 243 28.40 5.78 -15.57
N LEU A 244 28.11 7.08 -15.57
CA LEU A 244 27.92 7.82 -14.32
C LEU A 244 26.55 7.48 -13.75
N GLU A 245 26.50 6.77 -12.64
CA GLU A 245 25.23 6.44 -11.97
C GLU A 245 24.80 7.50 -10.97
N GLY A 246 25.76 8.04 -10.24
CA GLY A 246 25.50 9.11 -9.31
C GLY A 246 26.74 9.74 -8.74
N VAL A 247 26.49 10.70 -7.85
CA VAL A 247 27.48 11.46 -7.11
C VAL A 247 27.07 11.47 -5.66
N ALA A 248 28.01 11.22 -4.75
CA ALA A 248 27.76 11.24 -3.31
C ALA A 248 28.89 11.94 -2.54
N ALA A 249 28.51 12.67 -1.50
CA ALA A 249 29.39 13.34 -0.56
C ALA A 249 29.81 12.41 0.59
N GLY A 250 31.13 12.32 0.79
CA GLY A 250 31.75 11.58 1.88
C GLY A 250 32.46 12.50 2.88
N LYS A 251 33.41 11.92 3.61
CA LYS A 251 34.18 12.61 4.67
C LYS A 251 34.97 13.80 4.13
N ASP A 252 35.25 14.76 5.01
CA ASP A 252 36.13 15.91 4.75
C ASP A 252 35.71 16.75 3.53
N GLY A 253 34.42 16.75 3.18
CA GLY A 253 33.88 17.47 2.02
C GLY A 253 34.30 16.88 0.67
N ARG A 254 34.79 15.64 0.63
CA ARG A 254 35.12 14.95 -0.62
C ARG A 254 33.86 14.44 -1.29
N VAL A 255 33.85 14.48 -2.62
CA VAL A 255 32.71 14.08 -3.44
C VAL A 255 33.15 13.06 -4.46
N TYR A 256 32.37 11.99 -4.61
CA TYR A 256 32.71 10.85 -5.44
C TYR A 256 31.64 10.61 -6.51
N ALA A 257 32.06 10.51 -7.76
CA ALA A 257 31.26 9.91 -8.82
C ALA A 257 31.35 8.38 -8.74
N TYR A 258 30.27 7.67 -9.02
CA TYR A 258 30.23 6.21 -8.90
C TYR A 258 29.57 5.49 -10.09
N TYR A 259 29.96 4.23 -10.27
CA TYR A 259 29.46 3.28 -11.27
C TYR A 259 29.33 1.90 -10.62
N ILE A 260 28.14 1.28 -10.58
CA ILE A 260 27.87 0.02 -9.83
C ILE A 260 27.32 -1.11 -10.73
N THR A 261 26.85 -0.78 -11.92
CA THR A 261 26.29 -1.71 -12.92
C THR A 261 27.36 -2.50 -13.67
N GLY A 262 28.63 -2.14 -13.51
CA GLY A 262 29.77 -2.92 -13.98
C GLY A 262 30.01 -4.22 -13.20
N GLU A 263 31.09 -4.93 -13.57
CA GLU A 263 31.55 -6.12 -12.84
C GLU A 263 31.92 -5.77 -11.40
N GLU A 264 32.60 -4.64 -11.20
CA GLU A 264 33.01 -4.12 -9.89
C GLU A 264 32.44 -2.70 -9.69
N PRO A 265 31.95 -2.35 -8.49
CA PRO A 265 31.54 -0.99 -8.19
C PRO A 265 32.76 -0.08 -8.03
N LEU A 266 32.78 1.03 -8.78
CA LEU A 266 33.88 1.98 -8.82
C LEU A 266 33.47 3.34 -8.29
N PHE A 267 34.39 3.98 -7.57
CA PHE A 267 34.26 5.33 -7.04
C PHE A 267 35.46 6.17 -7.46
N LEU A 268 35.19 7.38 -7.95
CA LEU A 268 36.20 8.33 -8.40
C LEU A 268 35.97 9.69 -7.74
N GLU A 269 36.97 10.18 -7.02
CA GLU A 269 36.93 11.48 -6.37
C GLU A 269 36.94 12.62 -7.40
N LEU A 270 35.96 13.51 -7.33
CA LEU A 270 35.86 14.68 -8.17
C LEU A 270 36.89 15.72 -7.73
N GLY A 271 37.76 16.14 -8.67
CA GLY A 271 38.91 17.00 -8.38
C GLY A 271 40.12 16.27 -7.80
N GLY A 272 40.05 14.93 -7.67
CA GLY A 272 41.15 14.08 -7.22
C GLY A 272 42.21 13.81 -8.31
N ASN A 273 43.11 12.87 -8.03
CA ASN A 273 44.18 12.42 -8.93
C ASN A 273 43.71 11.47 -10.07
N GLY A 274 42.41 11.19 -10.16
CA GLY A 274 41.83 10.24 -11.11
C GLY A 274 41.91 8.77 -10.68
N GLU A 275 42.29 8.49 -9.43
CA GLU A 275 42.35 7.13 -8.89
C GLU A 275 40.96 6.52 -8.72
N GLN A 276 40.76 5.37 -9.35
CA GLN A 276 39.55 4.57 -9.22
C GLN A 276 39.64 3.68 -7.98
N ARG A 277 38.60 3.72 -7.15
CA ARG A 277 38.52 2.97 -5.89
C ARG A 277 37.42 1.92 -6.01
N VAL A 278 37.80 0.66 -5.94
CA VAL A 278 36.87 -0.48 -6.00
C VAL A 278 36.20 -0.65 -4.65
N CYS A 279 34.87 -0.64 -4.62
CA CYS A 279 34.12 -0.95 -3.40
C CYS A 279 33.95 -2.47 -3.26
N PRO A 280 34.28 -3.04 -2.09
CA PRO A 280 34.20 -4.49 -1.87
C PRO A 280 32.76 -5.02 -1.80
N THR A 281 31.78 -4.13 -1.61
CA THR A 281 30.36 -4.45 -1.55
C THR A 281 29.66 -3.86 -2.76
N LYS A 282 28.81 -4.64 -3.43
CA LYS A 282 27.98 -4.13 -4.54
C LYS A 282 26.72 -3.46 -3.97
N PRO A 283 26.62 -2.12 -3.97
CA PRO A 283 25.44 -1.44 -3.48
C PRO A 283 24.30 -1.51 -4.52
N MET A 284 23.08 -1.39 -4.04
CA MET A 284 21.89 -1.14 -4.86
C MET A 284 21.63 0.37 -5.03
N ALA A 285 22.09 1.19 -4.09
CA ALA A 285 22.10 2.65 -4.15
C ALA A 285 23.19 3.21 -3.24
N VAL A 286 23.65 4.43 -3.52
CA VAL A 286 24.67 5.15 -2.77
C VAL A 286 24.11 6.50 -2.36
N TYR A 287 24.31 6.89 -1.11
CA TYR A 287 23.85 8.15 -0.55
C TYR A 287 24.98 8.90 0.16
N ASP A 288 24.75 10.20 0.34
CA ASP A 288 25.60 11.06 1.15
C ASP A 288 25.66 10.54 2.59
N GLY A 289 26.86 10.29 3.09
CA GLY A 289 27.10 9.86 4.47
C GLY A 289 27.97 10.83 5.27
N PHE A 290 28.61 11.81 4.61
CA PHE A 290 29.47 12.82 5.22
C PHE A 290 30.50 12.19 6.17
N ASP A 291 30.41 12.46 7.47
CA ASP A 291 31.31 11.92 8.50
C ASP A 291 31.26 10.39 8.60
N MET A 292 30.18 9.76 8.14
CA MET A 292 30.04 8.29 8.05
C MET A 292 30.73 7.70 6.81
N GLY A 293 31.25 8.52 5.89
CA GLY A 293 31.71 8.07 4.57
C GLY A 293 30.58 8.10 3.54
N LEU A 294 30.50 7.08 2.70
CA LEU A 294 29.40 6.87 1.75
C LEU A 294 28.43 5.84 2.32
N CYS A 295 27.14 6.13 2.29
CA CYS A 295 26.09 5.21 2.75
C CYS A 295 25.67 4.30 1.59
N LEU A 296 25.84 3.00 1.75
CA LEU A 296 25.60 1.97 0.75
C LEU A 296 24.36 1.16 1.14
N ARG A 297 23.28 1.33 0.38
CA ARG A 297 22.08 0.50 0.52
C ARG A 297 22.30 -0.83 -0.18
N THR A 298 22.17 -1.94 0.53
CA THR A 298 22.24 -3.30 -0.02
C THR A 298 20.94 -4.06 0.25
N GLY A 299 20.82 -5.28 -0.28
CA GLY A 299 19.69 -6.15 0.05
C GLY A 299 19.68 -6.63 1.50
N GLU A 300 20.83 -6.60 2.19
CA GLU A 300 20.97 -7.09 3.57
C GLU A 300 20.83 -5.98 4.61
N GLY A 301 21.18 -4.74 4.25
CA GLY A 301 21.19 -3.63 5.19
C GLY A 301 21.79 -2.33 4.64
N MET A 302 22.11 -1.42 5.55
CA MET A 302 22.88 -0.22 5.26
C MET A 302 24.34 -0.44 5.68
N PHE A 303 25.26 -0.04 4.81
CA PHE A 303 26.69 -0.13 5.04
C PHE A 303 27.33 1.26 4.89
N SER A 304 28.43 1.51 5.59
CA SER A 304 29.30 2.66 5.33
C SER A 304 30.52 2.21 4.53
N TYR A 305 30.96 3.03 3.59
CA TYR A 305 32.19 2.84 2.85
C TYR A 305 33.04 4.10 2.86
N ASP A 306 34.31 3.95 3.21
CA ASP A 306 35.31 5.01 3.16
C ASP A 306 36.25 4.75 1.97
N PRO A 307 36.10 5.49 0.85
CA PRO A 307 36.93 5.28 -0.33
C PRO A 307 38.43 5.49 -0.07
N GLU A 308 38.82 6.32 0.89
CA GLU A 308 40.23 6.61 1.16
C GLU A 308 40.96 5.45 1.83
N THR A 309 40.24 4.72 2.69
CA THR A 309 40.81 3.60 3.44
C THR A 309 40.44 2.24 2.86
N GLY A 310 39.43 2.19 1.99
CA GLY A 310 38.80 0.94 1.54
C GLY A 310 37.98 0.25 2.63
N GLY A 311 37.76 0.91 3.77
CA GLY A 311 37.01 0.36 4.89
C GLY A 311 35.52 0.29 4.57
N THR A 312 34.93 -0.89 4.75
CA THR A 312 33.48 -1.11 4.62
C THR A 312 32.95 -1.77 5.87
N GLU A 313 31.88 -1.21 6.43
CA GLU A 313 31.27 -1.66 7.68
C GLU A 313 29.75 -1.74 7.52
N ARG A 314 29.13 -2.78 8.07
CA ARG A 314 27.66 -2.87 8.14
C ARG A 314 27.19 -2.01 9.29
N LEU A 315 26.35 -1.01 9.01
CA LEU A 315 25.74 -0.16 10.03
C LEU A 315 24.58 -0.90 10.70
N TRP A 316 23.66 -1.48 9.91
CA TRP A 316 22.57 -2.33 10.40
C TRP A 316 22.00 -3.19 9.27
N GLY A 317 21.19 -4.18 9.62
CA GLY A 317 20.32 -4.93 8.70
C GLY A 317 18.87 -4.49 8.73
N TRP A 318 18.16 -4.74 7.63
CA TRP A 318 16.75 -4.34 7.48
C TRP A 318 15.81 -5.04 8.47
N GLY A 319 16.10 -6.30 8.80
CA GLY A 319 15.32 -7.12 9.74
C GLY A 319 15.79 -7.06 11.20
N ASP A 320 16.79 -6.23 11.50
CA ASP A 320 17.32 -6.10 12.86
C ASP A 320 16.23 -5.63 13.83
N GLU A 321 16.37 -6.01 15.11
CA GLU A 321 15.34 -5.91 16.14
C GLU A 321 14.70 -4.51 16.20
N TYR A 322 15.51 -3.44 16.21
CA TYR A 322 15.05 -2.06 16.34
C TYR A 322 15.11 -1.25 15.04
N ILE A 323 15.28 -1.93 13.90
CA ILE A 323 15.23 -1.30 12.57
C ILE A 323 13.89 -1.58 11.88
N GLN A 324 13.46 -2.84 11.74
CA GLN A 324 12.16 -3.22 11.15
C GLN A 324 11.77 -2.41 9.89
N ALA A 325 12.70 -2.26 8.95
CA ALA A 325 12.54 -1.43 7.75
C ALA A 325 12.73 -2.26 6.47
N ASP A 326 12.26 -1.74 5.33
CA ASP A 326 12.48 -2.36 4.01
C ASP A 326 13.31 -1.42 3.14
N GLY A 327 14.57 -1.79 2.92
CA GLY A 327 15.49 -1.02 2.08
C GLY A 327 14.98 -0.81 0.66
N ASN A 328 14.14 -1.69 0.12
CA ASN A 328 13.61 -1.53 -1.25
C ASN A 328 12.63 -0.36 -1.37
N ARG A 329 12.01 0.06 -0.26
CA ARG A 329 11.05 1.18 -0.20
C ARG A 329 11.69 2.52 0.19
N MET A 330 13.00 2.51 0.45
CA MET A 330 13.78 3.71 0.75
C MET A 330 13.90 4.62 -0.47
N GLU A 331 13.54 5.89 -0.31
CA GLU A 331 13.54 6.90 -1.36
C GLU A 331 14.63 7.95 -1.17
N LYS A 332 14.82 8.47 0.05
CA LYS A 332 15.84 9.49 0.38
C LYS A 332 16.53 9.15 1.69
N SER A 333 17.76 9.63 1.86
CA SER A 333 18.42 9.72 3.16
C SER A 333 19.09 11.06 3.38
N TYR A 334 19.28 11.38 4.65
CA TYR A 334 20.10 12.49 5.10
C TYR A 334 20.90 12.04 6.31
N ALA A 335 22.21 12.24 6.27
CA ALA A 335 23.12 11.90 7.35
C ALA A 335 23.62 13.17 8.04
N ALA A 336 23.46 13.27 9.35
CA ALA A 336 24.04 14.35 10.15
C ALA A 336 24.30 13.88 11.58
N GLU A 337 25.43 14.28 12.15
CA GLU A 337 25.78 14.05 13.56
C GLU A 337 25.66 12.58 14.02
N GLY A 338 25.94 11.62 13.13
CA GLY A 338 25.83 10.18 13.43
C GLY A 338 24.41 9.61 13.38
N VAL A 339 23.43 10.41 12.94
CA VAL A 339 22.04 9.99 12.68
C VAL A 339 21.82 9.89 11.18
N LEU A 340 21.19 8.82 10.73
CA LEU A 340 20.68 8.70 9.36
C LEU A 340 19.15 8.79 9.38
N THR A 341 18.60 9.89 8.86
CA THR A 341 17.16 10.01 8.62
C THR A 341 16.85 9.48 7.23
N VAL A 342 15.91 8.55 7.15
CA VAL A 342 15.51 7.87 5.91
C VAL A 342 14.03 8.08 5.64
N LEU A 343 13.67 8.36 4.39
CA LEU A 343 12.29 8.42 3.90
C LEU A 343 11.92 7.11 3.19
N TYR A 344 10.81 6.52 3.60
CA TYR A 344 10.21 5.32 3.00
C TYR A 344 8.86 5.62 2.36
N MET A 345 8.64 5.03 1.20
CA MET A 345 7.37 5.06 0.48
C MET A 345 6.58 3.79 0.81
N GLU A 346 5.70 3.85 1.81
CA GLU A 346 4.94 2.68 2.26
C GLU A 346 3.75 2.34 1.35
N ASN A 347 3.07 3.36 0.84
CA ASN A 347 1.96 3.21 -0.10
C ASN A 347 2.02 4.30 -1.18
N SER A 348 1.62 3.97 -2.40
CA SER A 348 1.24 4.97 -3.39
C SER A 348 -0.18 5.42 -3.04
N GLY A 349 -0.36 6.64 -2.55
CA GLY A 349 -1.71 7.19 -2.32
C GLY A 349 -2.58 7.05 -3.59
N SER A 350 -3.88 6.86 -3.42
CA SER A 350 -4.83 6.95 -4.54
C SER A 350 -5.19 8.41 -4.82
N SER A 351 -5.92 8.68 -5.90
CA SER A 351 -6.41 10.05 -6.18
C SER A 351 -7.33 10.61 -5.09
N TYR A 352 -7.86 9.75 -4.21
CA TYR A 352 -8.84 10.09 -3.17
C TYR A 352 -8.37 9.77 -1.75
N GLU A 353 -7.11 9.35 -1.59
CA GLU A 353 -6.51 9.07 -0.29
C GLU A 353 -5.20 9.82 -0.14
N ARG A 354 -4.96 10.39 1.04
CA ARG A 354 -3.67 11.02 1.33
C ARG A 354 -2.59 9.95 1.34
N GLN A 355 -1.50 10.20 0.61
CA GLN A 355 -0.31 9.40 0.74
C GLN A 355 0.27 9.59 2.14
N ILE A 356 0.57 8.48 2.82
CA ILE A 356 1.33 8.48 4.07
C ILE A 356 2.76 8.08 3.73
N VAL A 357 3.70 8.95 4.11
CA VAL A 357 5.13 8.65 4.03
C VAL A 357 5.69 8.38 5.43
N THR A 358 6.75 7.58 5.49
CA THR A 358 7.37 7.19 6.76
C THR A 358 8.80 7.67 6.82
N PHE A 359 9.17 8.31 7.91
CA PHE A 359 10.54 8.66 8.23
C PHE A 359 11.07 7.74 9.32
N ALA A 360 12.34 7.36 9.21
CA ALA A 360 13.05 6.60 10.21
C ALA A 360 14.34 7.35 10.54
N SER A 361 14.49 7.82 11.78
CA SER A 361 15.75 8.41 12.26
C SER A 361 16.55 7.33 12.96
N ILE A 362 17.63 6.90 12.33
CA ILE A 362 18.42 5.73 12.75
C ILE A 362 19.72 6.21 13.41
N HIS A 363 19.97 5.76 14.63
CA HIS A 363 21.13 6.13 15.43
C HIS A 363 21.62 4.94 16.26
N MET A 364 22.84 5.05 16.81
CA MET A 364 23.44 4.01 17.65
C MET A 364 23.19 4.30 19.12
N GLU A 365 22.76 3.28 19.86
CA GLU A 365 22.46 3.35 21.30
C GLU A 365 23.20 2.27 22.09
N ASP A 366 23.23 2.39 23.42
CA ASP A 366 23.74 1.33 24.30
C ASP A 366 22.81 0.11 24.25
N ALA A 367 23.34 -1.05 23.88
CA ALA A 367 22.54 -2.28 23.78
C ALA A 367 21.91 -2.70 25.14
N ALA A 368 22.43 -2.21 26.27
CA ALA A 368 21.82 -2.46 27.58
C ALA A 368 20.43 -1.82 27.74
N ASP A 369 20.16 -0.70 27.05
CA ASP A 369 18.87 0.00 27.08
C ASP A 369 17.86 -0.56 26.05
N TYR A 370 18.31 -1.49 25.21
CA TYR A 370 17.57 -2.08 24.09
C TYR A 370 17.67 -3.62 24.12
N PRO A 371 17.11 -4.29 25.16
CA PRO A 371 17.16 -5.74 25.30
C PRO A 371 16.15 -6.44 24.36
N GLU A 372 16.51 -7.62 23.86
CA GLU A 372 15.64 -8.44 23.00
C GLU A 372 14.19 -8.51 23.52
N ARG A 373 13.23 -8.23 22.63
CA ARG A 373 11.81 -8.19 22.98
C ARG A 373 11.23 -9.59 23.08
N ARG A 374 10.16 -9.71 23.87
CA ARG A 374 9.41 -10.96 23.98
C ARG A 374 8.68 -11.24 22.67
N LYS A 375 8.85 -12.43 22.14
CA LYS A 375 8.26 -12.84 20.88
C LYS A 375 6.81 -13.29 21.08
N LEU A 376 5.93 -12.81 20.22
CA LEU A 376 4.54 -13.26 20.09
C LEU A 376 4.41 -13.97 18.76
N LEU A 377 3.88 -15.18 18.77
CA LEU A 377 3.70 -15.95 17.53
C LEU A 377 2.31 -15.74 16.97
N LEU A 378 2.21 -15.15 15.78
CA LEU A 378 0.96 -15.06 15.01
C LEU A 378 0.96 -16.12 13.92
N THR A 379 0.01 -17.06 13.98
CA THR A 379 -0.17 -18.09 12.97
C THR A 379 -1.12 -17.61 11.86
N THR A 380 -0.74 -17.76 10.59
CA THR A 380 -1.58 -17.43 9.42
C THR A 380 -1.47 -18.52 8.35
N GLN A 381 -2.56 -18.70 7.59
CA GLN A 381 -2.60 -19.57 6.42
C GLN A 381 -2.18 -18.87 5.12
N ALA A 382 -1.87 -17.58 5.17
CA ALA A 382 -1.36 -16.84 4.02
C ALA A 382 -0.08 -17.50 3.47
N ARG A 383 0.12 -17.45 2.15
CA ARG A 383 1.40 -17.82 1.57
C ARG A 383 2.42 -16.72 1.89
N SER A 384 3.68 -17.10 2.11
CA SER A 384 4.73 -16.14 2.46
C SER A 384 4.90 -15.03 1.41
N GLU A 385 4.69 -15.35 0.13
CA GLU A 385 4.77 -14.39 -0.99
C GLU A 385 3.62 -13.37 -0.95
N ASP A 386 2.40 -13.82 -0.67
CA ASP A 386 1.21 -12.97 -0.57
C ASP A 386 1.25 -12.10 0.70
N PHE A 387 1.85 -12.62 1.77
CA PHE A 387 1.94 -11.95 3.06
C PHE A 387 2.74 -10.65 2.99
N LEU A 388 3.87 -10.60 2.27
CA LEU A 388 4.79 -9.44 2.30
C LEU A 388 4.12 -8.11 1.90
N ASN A 389 3.09 -8.17 1.07
CA ASN A 389 2.32 -7.01 0.63
C ASN A 389 0.90 -6.95 1.21
N SER A 390 0.60 -7.79 2.21
CA SER A 390 -0.71 -7.82 2.87
C SER A 390 -0.87 -6.71 3.91
N THR A 391 -2.13 -6.37 4.20
CA THR A 391 -2.50 -5.48 5.32
C THR A 391 -1.95 -6.00 6.65
N LEU A 392 -2.06 -7.30 6.92
CA LEU A 392 -1.50 -7.93 8.13
C LEU A 392 -0.01 -7.66 8.33
N SER A 393 0.80 -7.81 7.27
CA SER A 393 2.25 -7.53 7.33
C SER A 393 2.54 -6.08 7.71
N PHE A 394 1.78 -5.14 7.13
CA PHE A 394 1.87 -3.72 7.49
C PHE A 394 1.51 -3.46 8.95
N LEU A 395 0.39 -4.03 9.45
CA LEU A 395 -0.04 -3.86 10.84
C LEU A 395 0.98 -4.42 11.84
N ILE A 396 1.54 -5.60 11.55
CA ILE A 396 2.60 -6.22 12.36
C ILE A 396 3.86 -5.36 12.35
N GLN A 397 4.28 -4.87 11.19
CA GLN A 397 5.44 -3.99 11.09
C GLN A 397 5.23 -2.70 11.89
N ARG A 398 4.07 -2.06 11.79
CA ARG A 398 3.71 -0.86 12.56
C ARG A 398 3.77 -1.11 14.07
N TYR A 399 3.20 -2.22 14.53
CA TYR A 399 3.29 -2.62 15.93
C TYR A 399 4.73 -2.88 16.39
N ASN A 400 5.49 -3.64 15.60
CA ASN A 400 6.88 -3.96 15.92
C ASN A 400 7.79 -2.72 15.92
N ARG A 401 7.40 -1.61 15.29
CA ARG A 401 8.17 -0.36 15.36
C ARG A 401 7.89 0.43 16.63
N GLN A 402 6.68 0.37 17.16
CA GLN A 402 6.29 1.13 18.34
C GLN A 402 6.46 0.37 19.66
N SER A 403 6.36 -0.97 19.65
CA SER A 403 6.46 -1.76 20.87
C SER A 403 7.91 -1.90 21.35
N ARG A 404 8.13 -1.52 22.62
CA ARG A 404 9.41 -1.70 23.33
C ARG A 404 9.54 -3.05 24.04
N GLN A 405 8.43 -3.76 24.24
CA GLN A 405 8.40 -4.97 25.08
C GLN A 405 8.19 -6.24 24.27
N TYR A 406 7.40 -6.16 23.20
CA TYR A 406 6.97 -7.32 22.43
C TYR A 406 7.29 -7.15 20.94
N ARG A 407 7.45 -8.28 20.26
CA ARG A 407 7.62 -8.36 18.81
C ARG A 407 6.75 -9.50 18.28
N VAL A 408 5.90 -9.20 17.32
CA VAL A 408 5.11 -10.21 16.61
C VAL A 408 5.97 -10.83 15.50
N GLU A 409 6.08 -12.16 15.52
CA GLU A 409 6.65 -12.98 14.46
C GLU A 409 5.56 -13.83 13.82
N VAL A 410 5.69 -14.10 12.53
CA VAL A 410 4.66 -14.82 11.77
C VAL A 410 5.07 -16.26 11.55
N GLN A 411 4.16 -17.17 11.87
CA GLN A 411 4.24 -18.58 11.51
C GLN A 411 3.25 -18.89 10.39
N PHE A 412 3.75 -19.44 9.29
CA PHE A 412 2.92 -19.89 8.19
C PHE A 412 2.51 -21.35 8.40
N GLU A 413 1.20 -21.62 8.39
CA GLU A 413 0.63 -22.97 8.39
C GLU A 413 -0.47 -23.02 7.32
N GLN A 414 -0.16 -23.56 6.16
CA GLN A 414 -1.09 -23.55 5.01
C GLN A 414 -2.14 -24.67 5.08
N ASP A 415 -1.88 -25.71 5.89
CA ASP A 415 -2.79 -26.84 6.04
C ASP A 415 -3.81 -26.53 7.15
N GLU A 416 -5.06 -26.34 6.76
CA GLU A 416 -6.16 -25.98 7.67
C GLU A 416 -6.45 -27.06 8.70
N ASP A 417 -6.46 -28.35 8.31
CA ASP A 417 -6.70 -29.45 9.23
C ASP A 417 -5.61 -29.52 10.31
N VAL A 418 -4.35 -29.30 9.91
CA VAL A 418 -3.22 -29.24 10.84
C VAL A 418 -3.37 -28.05 11.78
N LEU A 419 -3.73 -26.87 11.29
CA LEU A 419 -3.94 -25.68 12.11
C LEU A 419 -5.08 -25.89 13.12
N VAL A 420 -6.25 -26.36 12.65
CA VAL A 420 -7.41 -26.70 13.49
C VAL A 420 -7.01 -27.68 14.59
N GLN A 421 -6.31 -28.78 14.24
CA GLN A 421 -5.85 -29.75 15.24
C GLN A 421 -4.89 -29.17 16.26
N LYS A 422 -3.97 -28.30 15.85
CA LYS A 422 -3.04 -27.61 16.76
C LYS A 422 -3.79 -26.70 17.73
N LEU A 423 -4.73 -25.90 17.22
CA LEU A 423 -5.55 -25.01 18.04
C LEU A 423 -6.36 -25.79 19.08
N LEU A 424 -7.00 -26.90 18.68
CA LEU A 424 -7.76 -27.77 19.58
C LEU A 424 -6.90 -28.49 20.64
N ARG A 425 -5.63 -28.75 20.35
CA ARG A 425 -4.67 -29.34 21.30
C ARG A 425 -3.98 -28.32 22.20
N GLY A 426 -4.20 -27.02 21.96
CA GLY A 426 -3.48 -25.95 22.65
C GLY A 426 -2.00 -25.84 22.23
N GLU A 427 -1.69 -26.26 21.00
CA GLU A 427 -0.36 -26.19 20.37
C GLU A 427 -0.25 -25.03 19.36
N GLY A 428 -1.23 -24.11 19.36
CA GLY A 428 -1.22 -22.89 18.54
C GLY A 428 -0.24 -21.84 19.06
N GLY A 429 0.08 -20.85 18.21
CA GLY A 429 0.80 -19.64 18.61
C GLY A 429 -0.01 -18.78 19.60
N ASP A 430 0.47 -17.58 19.88
CA ASP A 430 -0.24 -16.63 20.76
C ASP A 430 -1.48 -16.02 20.09
N LEU A 431 -1.36 -15.78 18.78
CA LEU A 431 -2.35 -15.14 17.94
C LEU A 431 -2.62 -15.98 16.70
N VAL A 432 -3.81 -15.85 16.12
CA VAL A 432 -4.17 -16.51 14.86
C VAL A 432 -4.98 -15.59 13.97
N ASP A 433 -4.62 -15.55 12.68
CA ASP A 433 -5.39 -14.92 11.61
C ASP A 433 -6.58 -15.83 11.23
N LEU A 434 -7.79 -15.32 11.41
CA LEU A 434 -9.04 -16.03 11.20
C LEU A 434 -9.66 -15.81 9.81
N ARG A 435 -9.05 -15.00 8.92
CA ARG A 435 -9.66 -14.69 7.62
C ARG A 435 -9.87 -15.90 6.71
N MET A 436 -9.03 -16.91 6.86
CA MET A 436 -9.03 -18.10 6.03
C MET A 436 -9.47 -19.36 6.81
N LEU A 437 -9.87 -19.20 8.07
CA LEU A 437 -10.18 -20.30 8.98
C LEU A 437 -11.63 -20.23 9.45
N TYR A 438 -12.39 -21.32 9.29
CA TYR A 438 -13.71 -21.43 9.92
C TYR A 438 -13.57 -21.46 11.45
N ALA A 439 -14.00 -20.38 12.11
CA ALA A 439 -13.69 -20.13 13.52
C ALA A 439 -14.81 -20.54 14.50
N ASP A 440 -16.03 -20.81 14.02
CA ASP A 440 -17.19 -21.04 14.88
C ASP A 440 -17.05 -22.27 15.78
N ASP A 441 -16.66 -23.41 15.22
CA ASP A 441 -16.48 -24.64 16.00
C ASP A 441 -15.30 -24.52 16.97
N LEU A 442 -14.20 -23.91 16.53
CA LEU A 442 -13.05 -23.63 17.38
C LEU A 442 -13.42 -22.74 18.58
N ALA A 443 -14.24 -21.71 18.37
CA ALA A 443 -14.73 -20.84 19.44
C ALA A 443 -15.65 -21.59 20.42
N ARG A 444 -16.57 -22.43 19.92
CA ARG A 444 -17.43 -23.30 20.75
C ARG A 444 -16.63 -24.26 21.61
N MET A 445 -15.55 -24.82 21.04
CA MET A 445 -14.64 -25.73 21.71
C MET A 445 -13.62 -25.03 22.63
N GLY A 446 -13.60 -23.70 22.66
CA GLY A 446 -12.75 -22.92 23.58
C GLY A 446 -11.31 -22.74 23.12
N ALA A 447 -11.04 -22.77 21.81
CA ALA A 447 -9.70 -22.55 21.25
C ALA A 447 -9.21 -21.09 21.38
N PHE A 448 -10.12 -20.14 21.60
CA PHE A 448 -9.82 -18.70 21.68
C PHE A 448 -10.16 -18.12 23.05
N GLU A 449 -9.41 -17.11 23.47
CA GLU A 449 -9.71 -16.35 24.69
C GLU A 449 -10.88 -15.37 24.45
N GLU A 450 -11.73 -15.21 25.46
CA GLU A 450 -12.76 -14.18 25.52
C GLU A 450 -12.15 -12.83 25.92
N LEU A 451 -12.43 -11.79 25.14
CA LEU A 451 -11.74 -10.50 25.22
C LEU A 451 -12.46 -9.46 26.09
N ASP A 452 -13.66 -9.75 26.61
CA ASP A 452 -14.46 -8.77 27.35
C ASP A 452 -13.72 -8.19 28.57
N ALA A 453 -13.01 -9.04 29.33
CA ALA A 453 -12.18 -8.58 30.45
C ALA A 453 -10.99 -7.71 30.01
N CYS A 454 -10.48 -7.91 28.79
CA CYS A 454 -9.40 -7.10 28.24
C CYS A 454 -9.89 -5.69 27.88
N TYR A 455 -11.06 -5.59 27.25
CA TYR A 455 -11.71 -4.30 27.00
C TYR A 455 -12.08 -3.56 28.30
N GLU A 456 -12.60 -4.26 29.31
CA GLU A 456 -12.91 -3.64 30.61
C GLU A 456 -11.67 -3.08 31.33
N GLY A 457 -10.52 -3.72 31.13
CA GLY A 457 -9.24 -3.30 31.69
C GLY A 457 -8.49 -2.24 30.89
N SER A 458 -8.89 -2.00 29.63
CA SER A 458 -8.22 -1.09 28.72
C SER A 458 -8.50 0.38 29.04
N ALA A 459 -7.46 1.21 28.97
CA ALA A 459 -7.61 2.67 28.97
C ALA A 459 -7.63 3.27 27.55
N ALA A 460 -7.29 2.47 26.53
CA ALA A 460 -7.12 2.92 25.15
C ALA A 460 -8.37 2.69 24.29
N VAL A 461 -9.15 1.64 24.57
CA VAL A 461 -10.35 1.29 23.81
C VAL A 461 -11.38 0.57 24.68
N SER A 462 -12.65 0.93 24.51
CA SER A 462 -13.79 0.26 25.14
C SER A 462 -14.72 -0.34 24.09
N ARG A 463 -15.64 -1.22 24.52
CA ARG A 463 -16.70 -1.76 23.65
C ARG A 463 -17.49 -0.65 22.96
N GLU A 464 -17.81 0.42 23.70
CA GLU A 464 -18.61 1.53 23.21
C GLU A 464 -17.92 2.33 22.10
N ASP A 465 -16.59 2.24 21.98
CA ASP A 465 -15.81 2.89 20.93
C ASP A 465 -15.88 2.14 19.59
N ILE A 466 -16.28 0.86 19.60
CA ILE A 466 -16.36 0.02 18.39
C ILE A 466 -17.76 0.08 17.78
N LEU A 467 -17.85 0.10 16.44
CA LEU A 467 -19.12 -0.02 15.72
C LEU A 467 -19.86 -1.30 16.12
N GLU A 468 -21.18 -1.22 16.29
CA GLU A 468 -21.97 -2.36 16.78
C GLU A 468 -21.95 -3.54 15.81
N SER A 469 -22.05 -3.27 14.49
CA SER A 469 -21.90 -4.29 13.44
C SER A 469 -20.54 -5.00 13.50
N VAL A 470 -19.45 -4.24 13.73
CA VAL A 470 -18.11 -4.81 13.89
C VAL A 470 -17.97 -5.58 15.21
N TRP A 471 -18.55 -5.09 16.31
CA TRP A 471 -18.55 -5.81 17.59
C TRP A 471 -19.27 -7.16 17.47
N ASN A 472 -20.41 -7.17 16.77
CA ASN A 472 -21.13 -8.40 16.47
C ASN A 472 -20.28 -9.33 15.58
N ALA A 473 -19.56 -8.79 14.60
CA ALA A 473 -18.61 -9.53 13.78
C ALA A 473 -17.42 -10.09 14.57
N CYS A 474 -16.99 -9.42 15.64
CA CYS A 474 -15.92 -9.91 16.53
C CYS A 474 -16.40 -11.07 17.43
N SER A 475 -17.71 -11.21 17.59
CA SER A 475 -18.35 -12.23 18.40
C SER A 475 -18.58 -13.52 17.62
N ILE A 476 -17.98 -14.62 18.07
CA ILE A 476 -18.09 -15.94 17.44
C ILE A 476 -18.82 -16.86 18.39
N SER A 477 -19.91 -17.47 17.93
CA SER A 477 -20.76 -18.33 18.77
C SER A 477 -21.12 -17.68 20.12
N GLY A 478 -21.45 -16.38 20.08
CA GLY A 478 -21.90 -15.59 21.22
C GLY A 478 -20.80 -15.06 22.15
N LYS A 479 -19.52 -15.28 21.84
CA LYS A 479 -18.38 -14.79 22.64
C LYS A 479 -17.53 -13.82 21.84
N ASN A 480 -17.15 -12.70 22.44
CA ASN A 480 -16.21 -11.75 21.85
C ASN A 480 -14.78 -12.29 21.92
N VAL A 481 -14.27 -12.85 20.81
CA VAL A 481 -12.99 -13.60 20.79
C VAL A 481 -11.99 -13.11 19.73
N SER A 482 -12.36 -12.09 18.96
CA SER A 482 -11.53 -11.61 17.87
C SER A 482 -11.54 -10.08 17.76
N VAL A 483 -10.56 -9.54 17.05
CA VAL A 483 -10.46 -8.12 16.71
C VAL A 483 -10.41 -7.96 15.19
N ILE A 484 -11.24 -7.06 14.68
CA ILE A 484 -11.25 -6.61 13.30
C ILE A 484 -10.80 -5.14 13.29
N PRO A 485 -9.57 -4.81 12.85
CA PRO A 485 -9.10 -3.42 12.85
C PRO A 485 -9.79 -2.55 11.79
N GLY A 486 -10.17 -3.11 10.65
CA GLY A 486 -10.87 -2.38 9.61
C GLY A 486 -11.71 -3.32 8.77
N PHE A 487 -12.64 -2.77 8.01
CA PHE A 487 -13.56 -3.56 7.20
C PHE A 487 -13.90 -2.85 5.89
N GLN A 488 -14.43 -3.62 4.96
CA GLN A 488 -15.10 -3.16 3.76
C GLN A 488 -16.56 -3.60 3.81
N ILE A 489 -17.40 -2.93 3.04
CA ILE A 489 -18.78 -3.34 2.85
C ILE A 489 -18.94 -3.84 1.43
N ASN A 490 -19.31 -5.11 1.31
CA ASN A 490 -19.67 -5.67 0.03
C ASN A 490 -21.19 -5.58 -0.16
N THR A 491 -21.60 -5.25 -1.39
CA THR A 491 -23.01 -5.18 -1.79
C THR A 491 -23.16 -5.68 -3.22
N LEU A 492 -24.35 -6.16 -3.57
CA LEU A 492 -24.75 -6.25 -4.97
C LEU A 492 -25.23 -4.88 -5.44
N ARG A 493 -24.91 -4.57 -6.69
CA ARG A 493 -25.38 -3.40 -7.42
C ARG A 493 -26.25 -3.85 -8.59
N ALA A 494 -27.46 -3.32 -8.69
CA ALA A 494 -28.35 -3.53 -9.82
C ALA A 494 -27.92 -2.67 -11.02
N ARG A 495 -27.99 -3.23 -12.23
CA ARG A 495 -27.73 -2.51 -13.50
C ARG A 495 -28.93 -1.67 -13.94
N GLY A 496 -29.43 -0.84 -13.03
CA GLY A 496 -30.55 0.09 -13.24
C GLY A 496 -31.56 0.09 -12.08
N ASP A 497 -32.45 1.07 -12.10
CA ASP A 497 -33.40 1.35 -11.01
C ASP A 497 -34.68 0.51 -11.14
N PHE A 498 -34.54 -0.81 -11.26
CA PHE A 498 -35.68 -1.73 -11.39
C PHE A 498 -36.08 -2.38 -10.05
N MET A 499 -35.34 -2.10 -8.97
CA MET A 499 -35.50 -2.76 -7.70
C MET A 499 -35.00 -1.92 -6.53
N ALA A 500 -35.72 -1.97 -5.41
CA ALA A 500 -35.28 -1.42 -4.13
C ALA A 500 -34.82 -2.54 -3.18
N GLY A 501 -33.88 -2.23 -2.28
CA GLY A 501 -33.34 -3.19 -1.31
C GLY A 501 -34.39 -3.83 -0.38
N GLU A 502 -35.43 -3.10 0.02
CA GLU A 502 -36.51 -3.64 0.88
C GLU A 502 -37.34 -4.74 0.19
N GLU A 503 -37.42 -4.71 -1.14
CA GLU A 503 -38.11 -5.72 -1.95
C GLU A 503 -37.19 -6.90 -2.32
N TRP A 504 -35.88 -6.76 -2.03
CA TRP A 504 -34.83 -7.68 -2.45
C TRP A 504 -34.66 -8.85 -1.49
N THR A 505 -35.58 -9.81 -1.58
CA THR A 505 -35.56 -11.04 -0.78
C THR A 505 -34.98 -12.23 -1.54
N VAL A 506 -34.61 -13.30 -0.83
CA VAL A 506 -34.25 -14.61 -1.42
C VAL A 506 -35.29 -15.08 -2.45
N TRP A 507 -36.58 -14.92 -2.15
CA TRP A 507 -37.64 -15.31 -3.08
C TRP A 507 -37.70 -14.44 -4.33
N LYS A 508 -37.46 -13.13 -4.18
CA LYS A 508 -37.43 -12.23 -5.33
C LYS A 508 -36.22 -12.52 -6.23
N PHE A 509 -35.08 -12.79 -5.62
CA PHE A 509 -33.86 -13.23 -6.28
C PHE A 509 -34.08 -14.50 -7.11
N LEU A 510 -34.71 -15.52 -6.52
CA LEU A 510 -35.04 -16.76 -7.22
C LEU A 510 -36.04 -16.55 -8.36
N GLU A 511 -37.10 -15.78 -8.14
CA GLU A 511 -38.11 -15.46 -9.16
C GLU A 511 -37.46 -14.82 -10.41
N MET A 512 -36.53 -13.90 -10.19
CA MET A 512 -35.82 -13.22 -11.28
C MET A 512 -34.84 -14.14 -11.99
N GLY A 513 -34.06 -14.92 -11.24
CA GLY A 513 -33.05 -15.81 -11.83
C GLY A 513 -33.62 -16.98 -12.65
N GLU A 514 -34.92 -17.27 -12.53
CA GLU A 514 -35.62 -18.21 -13.42
C GLU A 514 -35.84 -17.63 -14.83
N GLN A 515 -35.84 -16.32 -15.00
CA GLN A 515 -36.16 -15.63 -16.26
C GLN A 515 -34.97 -14.87 -16.84
N ASP A 516 -34.12 -14.35 -15.96
CA ASP A 516 -33.03 -13.45 -16.30
C ASP A 516 -31.69 -14.03 -15.84
N ARG A 517 -30.63 -13.62 -16.53
CA ARG A 517 -29.27 -13.88 -16.07
C ARG A 517 -28.94 -12.88 -14.97
N MET A 518 -28.70 -13.36 -13.76
CA MET A 518 -28.46 -12.52 -12.59
C MET A 518 -27.03 -11.97 -12.59
N PHE A 519 -26.05 -12.82 -12.91
CA PHE A 519 -24.62 -12.48 -12.83
C PHE A 519 -23.86 -12.84 -14.11
N SER A 520 -22.68 -12.23 -14.29
CA SER A 520 -21.79 -12.55 -15.42
C SER A 520 -21.31 -14.01 -15.39
N SER A 521 -21.13 -14.61 -14.22
CA SER A 521 -21.11 -16.07 -14.08
C SER A 521 -22.13 -16.51 -13.05
N GLN A 522 -22.89 -17.55 -13.37
CA GLN A 522 -23.87 -18.11 -12.45
C GLN A 522 -23.99 -19.63 -12.63
N THR A 523 -24.33 -20.30 -11.54
CA THR A 523 -24.63 -21.73 -11.49
C THR A 523 -25.76 -21.94 -10.47
N PRO A 524 -26.49 -23.08 -10.52
CA PRO A 524 -27.42 -23.47 -9.47
C PRO A 524 -26.81 -23.45 -8.06
N ASP A 525 -25.53 -23.85 -7.92
CA ASP A 525 -24.81 -23.85 -6.64
C ASP A 525 -24.52 -22.42 -6.14
N MET A 526 -24.11 -21.50 -7.02
CA MET A 526 -23.96 -20.08 -6.65
C MET A 526 -25.30 -19.46 -6.22
N ALA A 527 -26.40 -19.80 -6.90
CA ALA A 527 -27.73 -19.34 -6.53
C ALA A 527 -28.12 -19.87 -5.15
N LEU A 528 -27.90 -21.17 -4.90
CA LEU A 528 -28.13 -21.79 -3.61
C LEU A 528 -27.29 -21.10 -2.52
N GLY A 529 -26.01 -20.82 -2.79
CA GLY A 529 -25.13 -20.12 -1.87
C GLY A 529 -25.70 -18.79 -1.39
N LEU A 530 -26.25 -17.99 -2.31
CA LEU A 530 -26.88 -16.70 -1.99
C LEU A 530 -28.21 -16.86 -1.24
N CYS A 531 -29.00 -17.89 -1.56
CA CYS A 531 -30.26 -18.19 -0.85
C CYS A 531 -30.05 -18.58 0.61
N MET A 532 -28.83 -18.92 1.01
CA MET A 532 -28.49 -19.36 2.36
C MET A 532 -28.10 -18.19 3.25
N GLY A 533 -28.03 -16.98 2.69
CA GLY A 533 -27.73 -15.73 3.40
C GLY A 533 -26.25 -15.56 3.71
N LEU A 534 -25.91 -14.39 4.27
CA LEU A 534 -24.54 -14.07 4.69
C LEU A 534 -24.10 -14.86 5.93
N GLN A 535 -25.05 -15.29 6.76
CA GLN A 535 -24.81 -16.28 7.82
C GLN A 535 -25.34 -17.62 7.33
N TYR A 536 -24.49 -18.35 6.63
CA TYR A 536 -24.90 -19.47 5.80
C TYR A 536 -25.81 -20.45 6.56
N GLY A 537 -27.02 -20.67 6.03
CA GLY A 537 -27.96 -21.66 6.54
C GLY A 537 -28.51 -21.38 7.95
N ALA A 538 -28.18 -20.24 8.57
CA ALA A 538 -28.65 -19.88 9.91
C ALA A 538 -30.17 -19.84 10.02
N HIS A 539 -30.87 -19.48 8.93
CA HIS A 539 -32.34 -19.54 8.85
C HIS A 539 -32.90 -20.96 9.02
N PHE A 540 -32.12 -21.99 8.68
CA PHE A 540 -32.51 -23.39 8.75
C PHE A 540 -31.91 -24.13 9.95
N VAL A 541 -31.20 -23.46 10.84
CA VAL A 541 -30.50 -24.08 11.98
C VAL A 541 -30.82 -23.36 13.29
N ASP A 542 -31.26 -24.12 14.29
CA ASP A 542 -31.36 -23.69 15.67
C ASP A 542 -30.19 -24.29 16.45
N TYR A 543 -29.10 -23.52 16.59
CA TYR A 543 -27.89 -23.96 17.28
C TYR A 543 -28.11 -24.18 18.79
N GLU A 544 -29.07 -23.49 19.43
CA GLU A 544 -29.38 -23.69 20.85
C GLU A 544 -30.07 -25.03 21.08
N LYS A 545 -31.02 -25.39 20.21
CA LYS A 545 -31.70 -26.69 20.27
C LYS A 545 -30.93 -27.82 19.60
N LYS A 546 -29.90 -27.48 18.81
CA LYS A 546 -29.18 -28.41 17.93
C LYS A 546 -30.13 -29.09 16.95
N GLU A 547 -31.04 -28.33 16.36
CA GLU A 547 -32.04 -28.82 15.40
C GLU A 547 -31.85 -28.10 14.06
N CYS A 548 -32.04 -28.80 12.94
CA CYS A 548 -32.09 -28.18 11.61
C CYS A 548 -33.41 -28.48 10.90
N TYR A 549 -33.71 -27.66 9.88
CA TYR A 549 -35.03 -27.62 9.24
C TYR A 549 -34.93 -27.60 7.70
N PHE A 550 -33.95 -28.32 7.16
CA PHE A 550 -33.75 -28.50 5.72
C PHE A 550 -34.82 -29.41 5.10
N ASP A 551 -35.50 -30.24 5.90
CA ASP A 551 -36.63 -31.07 5.48
C ASP A 551 -37.98 -30.34 5.38
N THR A 552 -37.96 -29.01 5.25
CA THR A 552 -39.14 -28.17 5.11
C THR A 552 -39.55 -27.97 3.64
N GLU A 553 -40.80 -27.58 3.41
CA GLU A 553 -41.28 -27.22 2.06
C GLU A 553 -40.57 -25.98 1.51
N GLU A 554 -40.14 -25.08 2.39
CA GLU A 554 -39.38 -23.88 2.05
C GLU A 554 -38.05 -24.24 1.38
N PHE A 555 -37.24 -25.10 2.01
CA PHE A 555 -35.95 -25.50 1.45
C PHE A 555 -36.09 -26.31 0.15
N ARG A 556 -37.12 -27.17 0.06
CA ARG A 556 -37.45 -27.90 -1.19
C ARG A 556 -37.66 -26.95 -2.36
N ARG A 557 -38.47 -25.91 -2.17
CA ARG A 557 -38.73 -24.90 -3.20
C ARG A 557 -37.47 -24.15 -3.62
N ILE A 558 -36.57 -23.87 -2.69
CA ILE A 558 -35.28 -23.22 -3.00
C ILE A 558 -34.45 -24.11 -3.93
N LEU A 559 -34.26 -25.39 -3.59
CA LEU A 559 -33.51 -26.32 -4.44
C LEU A 559 -34.14 -26.46 -5.83
N GLU A 560 -35.47 -26.59 -5.91
CA GLU A 560 -36.18 -26.68 -7.19
C GLU A 560 -35.97 -25.43 -8.06
N SER A 561 -36.09 -24.23 -7.48
CA SER A 561 -35.86 -22.98 -8.20
C SER A 561 -34.40 -22.83 -8.63
N CYS A 562 -33.42 -23.09 -7.75
CA CYS A 562 -32.00 -23.05 -8.09
C CYS A 562 -31.65 -24.01 -9.24
N ARG A 563 -32.25 -25.21 -9.28
CA ARG A 563 -32.02 -26.19 -10.34
C ARG A 563 -32.44 -25.70 -11.73
N ASN A 564 -33.41 -24.78 -11.80
CA ASN A 564 -33.89 -24.23 -13.06
C ASN A 564 -33.00 -23.10 -13.60
N TRP A 565 -32.01 -22.64 -12.83
CA TRP A 565 -31.10 -21.60 -13.28
C TRP A 565 -30.21 -22.10 -14.41
N GLU A 566 -30.14 -21.30 -15.47
CA GLU A 566 -29.19 -21.54 -16.54
C GLU A 566 -27.77 -21.30 -16.05
N THR A 567 -26.86 -22.22 -16.40
CA THR A 567 -25.45 -22.13 -16.04
C THR A 567 -24.69 -21.29 -17.06
N TYR A 568 -24.04 -20.23 -16.59
CA TYR A 568 -23.17 -19.38 -17.38
C TYR A 568 -21.77 -19.37 -16.78
N THR A 569 -20.83 -20.02 -17.45
CA THR A 569 -19.41 -20.02 -17.06
C THR A 569 -18.55 -19.84 -18.31
N GLU A 570 -17.82 -18.73 -18.41
CA GLU A 570 -16.72 -18.60 -19.37
C GLU A 570 -15.40 -18.92 -18.68
N ARG A 571 -14.59 -19.78 -19.29
CA ARG A 571 -13.24 -20.11 -18.83
C ARG A 571 -12.24 -19.76 -19.92
N VAL A 572 -11.28 -18.89 -19.61
CA VAL A 572 -10.12 -18.61 -20.46
C VAL A 572 -8.87 -18.97 -19.66
N GLU A 573 -8.01 -19.79 -20.27
CA GLU A 573 -6.77 -20.29 -19.66
C GLU A 573 -6.94 -20.93 -18.26
N GLY A 574 -8.09 -21.56 -18.01
CA GLY A 574 -8.37 -22.27 -16.75
C GLY A 574 -8.92 -21.38 -15.63
N TYR A 575 -8.93 -20.06 -15.81
CA TYR A 575 -9.58 -19.11 -14.91
C TYR A 575 -11.00 -18.81 -15.40
N GLN A 576 -11.97 -18.75 -14.49
CA GLN A 576 -13.24 -18.09 -14.80
C GLN A 576 -12.90 -16.65 -15.19
N THR A 577 -13.18 -16.30 -16.44
CA THR A 577 -12.83 -14.97 -16.95
C THR A 577 -14.09 -14.30 -17.46
N ASP A 578 -14.36 -13.11 -16.94
CA ASP A 578 -15.49 -12.29 -17.30
C ASP A 578 -15.15 -11.47 -18.55
N TYR A 579 -15.54 -11.95 -19.72
CA TYR A 579 -15.43 -11.19 -20.99
C TYR A 579 -16.79 -10.73 -21.52
N SER A 580 -17.85 -11.04 -20.79
CA SER A 580 -19.19 -10.56 -21.07
C SER A 580 -19.18 -9.06 -20.75
N SER A 581 -18.86 -8.20 -21.72
CA SER A 581 -18.89 -6.74 -21.57
C SER A 581 -20.02 -6.12 -22.40
N ALA A 582 -20.98 -6.93 -22.87
CA ALA A 582 -22.11 -6.44 -23.61
C ALA A 582 -23.21 -5.93 -22.66
N LYS A 583 -23.80 -4.81 -23.03
CA LYS A 583 -24.90 -4.15 -22.31
C LYS A 583 -26.10 -5.10 -22.19
N GLY A 584 -26.63 -5.26 -20.97
CA GLY A 584 -27.90 -5.97 -20.72
C GLY A 584 -27.84 -7.50 -20.61
N ASP A 585 -26.65 -8.11 -20.58
CA ASP A 585 -26.52 -9.57 -20.54
C ASP A 585 -26.65 -10.18 -19.13
N TRP A 586 -26.64 -9.37 -18.07
CA TRP A 586 -26.90 -9.79 -16.69
C TRP A 586 -27.36 -8.60 -15.84
N LEU A 587 -27.94 -8.86 -14.66
CA LEU A 587 -28.63 -7.85 -13.85
C LEU A 587 -27.82 -7.23 -12.71
N PHE A 588 -26.86 -7.96 -12.12
CA PHE A 588 -26.15 -7.53 -10.91
C PHE A 588 -24.64 -7.72 -10.99
N ASP A 589 -23.89 -6.83 -10.33
CA ASP A 589 -22.47 -7.02 -10.03
C ASP A 589 -22.14 -6.74 -8.57
N SER A 590 -20.96 -7.17 -8.12
CA SER A 590 -20.51 -6.94 -6.73
C SER A 590 -19.67 -5.67 -6.65
N VAL A 591 -19.90 -4.88 -5.61
CA VAL A 591 -19.14 -3.66 -5.31
C VAL A 591 -18.63 -3.76 -3.88
N SER A 592 -17.35 -3.44 -3.70
CA SER A 592 -16.73 -3.24 -2.38
C SER A 592 -16.65 -1.75 -2.07
N ILE A 593 -17.04 -1.37 -0.85
CA ILE A 593 -17.10 0.00 -0.35
C ILE A 593 -16.15 0.11 0.85
N ALA A 594 -15.11 0.92 0.70
CA ALA A 594 -14.15 1.28 1.73
C ALA A 594 -14.12 2.80 2.01
N SER A 595 -14.91 3.57 1.26
CA SER A 595 -14.92 5.03 1.27
C SER A 595 -16.22 5.58 0.67
N PRO A 596 -16.66 6.81 1.04
CA PRO A 596 -17.75 7.51 0.34
C PRO A 596 -17.52 7.66 -1.17
N TRP A 597 -16.27 7.68 -1.63
CA TRP A 597 -15.95 7.78 -3.05
C TRP A 597 -16.39 6.56 -3.88
N ASP A 598 -16.51 5.37 -3.26
CA ASP A 598 -16.83 4.13 -3.97
C ASP A 598 -18.30 4.06 -4.41
N ILE A 599 -19.15 4.90 -3.82
CA ILE A 599 -20.58 4.99 -4.16
C ILE A 599 -20.91 6.20 -5.04
N VAL A 600 -19.90 6.95 -5.50
CA VAL A 600 -20.08 8.09 -6.40
C VAL A 600 -19.54 7.73 -7.78
N PRO A 601 -20.40 7.59 -8.81
CA PRO A 601 -19.97 7.22 -10.14
C PRO A 601 -19.10 8.32 -10.77
N GLN A 602 -17.81 8.02 -10.98
CA GLN A 602 -16.88 8.94 -11.63
C GLN A 602 -16.78 8.67 -13.13
N LYS A 603 -16.79 9.73 -13.94
CA LYS A 603 -16.50 9.63 -15.38
C LYS A 603 -15.00 9.46 -15.59
N SER A 604 -14.58 8.34 -16.18
CA SER A 604 -13.17 8.12 -16.56
C SER A 604 -12.89 8.65 -17.97
N ILE A 605 -11.69 9.17 -18.21
CA ILE A 605 -11.23 9.59 -19.55
C ILE A 605 -10.80 8.38 -20.38
N PHE A 606 -10.51 7.27 -19.70
CA PHE A 606 -10.29 5.95 -20.31
C PHE A 606 -11.57 5.12 -20.38
N ASP A 607 -12.72 5.70 -20.05
CA ASP A 607 -13.99 5.03 -20.21
C ASP A 607 -14.18 4.70 -21.71
N THR A 608 -14.08 3.42 -22.03
CA THR A 608 -14.21 2.90 -23.39
C THR A 608 -15.68 2.66 -23.76
N GLY A 609 -16.62 3.18 -22.96
CA GLY A 609 -18.06 3.01 -23.13
C GLY A 609 -18.53 1.58 -22.86
N ARG A 610 -17.80 0.83 -22.02
CA ARG A 610 -18.04 -0.60 -21.79
C ARG A 610 -18.89 -0.90 -20.56
N TYR A 611 -19.01 0.02 -19.61
CA TYR A 611 -19.93 -0.14 -18.48
C TYR A 611 -20.38 1.22 -17.94
N GLU A 612 -21.44 1.76 -18.55
CA GLU A 612 -22.19 2.88 -17.98
C GLU A 612 -23.35 2.31 -17.16
N TYR A 613 -23.44 2.74 -15.91
CA TYR A 613 -24.60 2.55 -15.04
C TYR A 613 -25.90 3.00 -15.75
N GLU A 614 -26.99 2.23 -15.62
CA GLU A 614 -28.24 2.43 -16.39
C GLU A 614 -29.43 3.02 -15.60
N GLY A 615 -29.19 3.61 -14.42
CA GLY A 615 -30.25 4.24 -13.61
C GLY A 615 -30.14 5.76 -13.50
N ASP A 616 -31.15 6.36 -12.88
CA ASP A 616 -31.22 7.78 -12.55
C ASP A 616 -30.49 8.08 -11.23
N ASP A 617 -30.44 7.12 -10.28
CA ASP A 617 -29.78 7.27 -8.97
C ASP A 617 -28.89 6.07 -8.59
N TYR A 618 -27.58 6.22 -8.75
CA TYR A 618 -26.59 5.15 -8.50
C TYR A 618 -26.72 4.52 -7.11
N VAL A 619 -26.92 5.33 -6.08
CA VAL A 619 -26.95 4.83 -4.70
C VAL A 619 -28.14 3.90 -4.48
N SER A 620 -29.27 4.17 -5.14
CA SER A 620 -30.48 3.35 -5.05
C SER A 620 -30.29 1.92 -5.57
N THR A 621 -29.27 1.68 -6.40
CA THR A 621 -28.98 0.36 -6.96
C THR A 621 -28.09 -0.51 -6.10
N LEU A 622 -27.53 0.03 -5.02
CA LEU A 622 -26.75 -0.72 -4.04
C LEU A 622 -27.71 -1.47 -3.10
N VAL A 623 -28.31 -2.54 -3.64
CA VAL A 623 -29.44 -3.24 -3.03
C VAL A 623 -29.06 -4.28 -1.99
N GLY A 624 -27.77 -4.58 -1.80
CA GLY A 624 -27.30 -5.64 -0.90
C GLY A 624 -27.43 -7.05 -1.49
N PHE A 625 -26.98 -8.04 -0.75
CA PHE A 625 -27.20 -9.46 -1.00
C PHE A 625 -28.64 -9.84 -0.64
N PRO A 626 -29.27 -10.81 -1.32
CA PRO A 626 -30.65 -11.18 -1.03
C PRO A 626 -30.77 -11.80 0.37
N GLY A 627 -31.45 -11.11 1.28
CA GLY A 627 -31.78 -11.63 2.61
C GLY A 627 -33.23 -12.10 2.72
N TRP A 628 -33.65 -12.50 3.91
CA TRP A 628 -35.01 -13.00 4.14
C TRP A 628 -36.04 -11.88 4.22
N ASP A 629 -35.66 -10.75 4.83
CA ASP A 629 -36.51 -9.58 5.07
C ASP A 629 -36.12 -8.36 4.22
N GLY A 630 -35.24 -8.57 3.22
CA GLY A 630 -34.71 -7.54 2.34
C GLY A 630 -33.22 -7.70 2.11
N GLY A 631 -32.63 -6.77 1.37
CA GLY A 631 -31.21 -6.78 1.04
C GLY A 631 -30.30 -6.57 2.25
N GLU A 632 -29.23 -7.37 2.34
CA GLU A 632 -28.24 -7.33 3.42
C GLU A 632 -26.87 -6.86 2.90
N TYR A 633 -26.19 -6.02 3.68
CA TYR A 633 -24.83 -5.58 3.36
C TYR A 633 -23.82 -6.48 4.06
N GLN A 634 -22.80 -6.93 3.34
CA GLN A 634 -21.79 -7.84 3.87
C GLN A 634 -20.64 -7.04 4.49
N LEU A 635 -20.33 -7.29 5.76
CA LEU A 635 -19.14 -6.79 6.43
C LEU A 635 -17.97 -7.73 6.17
N VAL A 636 -16.93 -7.25 5.50
CA VAL A 636 -15.70 -7.99 5.23
C VAL A 636 -14.57 -7.39 6.04
N GLY A 637 -14.13 -8.08 7.09
CA GLY A 637 -12.97 -7.65 7.87
C GLY A 637 -11.70 -7.73 7.04
N VAL A 638 -10.93 -6.64 6.96
CA VAL A 638 -9.64 -6.64 6.23
C VAL A 638 -8.63 -7.56 6.89
N GLU A 639 -8.74 -7.68 8.21
CA GLU A 639 -8.04 -8.61 9.09
C GLU A 639 -9.02 -9.04 10.19
N ARG A 640 -8.85 -10.26 10.70
CA ARG A 640 -9.58 -10.76 11.87
C ARG A 640 -8.65 -11.63 12.68
N ILE A 641 -8.32 -11.21 13.88
CA ILE A 641 -7.26 -11.85 14.67
C ILE A 641 -7.83 -12.24 16.03
N ALA A 642 -7.56 -13.47 16.45
CA ALA A 642 -7.93 -13.97 17.77
C ALA A 642 -6.68 -14.29 18.61
N MET A 643 -6.82 -14.18 19.92
CA MET A 643 -5.85 -14.69 20.88
C MET A 643 -6.20 -16.15 21.20
N THR A 644 -5.23 -17.04 21.14
CA THR A 644 -5.46 -18.45 21.49
C THR A 644 -5.60 -18.61 23.00
N SER A 645 -6.48 -19.51 23.45
CA SER A 645 -6.68 -19.76 24.88
C SER A 645 -5.45 -20.40 25.56
N SER A 646 -4.57 -21.02 24.77
CA SER A 646 -3.31 -21.63 25.19
C SER A 646 -2.13 -20.65 25.29
N SER A 647 -2.27 -19.40 24.87
CA SER A 647 -1.16 -18.42 24.93
C SER A 647 -0.67 -18.22 26.37
N GLU A 648 0.66 -18.32 26.54
CA GLU A 648 1.37 -17.96 27.77
C GLU A 648 1.72 -16.45 27.83
N HIS A 649 1.47 -15.72 26.73
CA HIS A 649 1.82 -14.31 26.54
C HIS A 649 0.58 -13.42 26.37
N ARG A 650 -0.50 -13.71 27.11
CA ARG A 650 -1.81 -13.02 26.99
C ARG A 650 -1.73 -11.50 27.06
N GLU A 651 -0.90 -10.97 27.97
CA GLU A 651 -0.71 -9.51 28.09
C GLU A 651 -0.11 -8.91 26.82
N GLY A 652 0.88 -9.57 26.20
CA GLY A 652 1.48 -9.12 24.95
C GLY A 652 0.58 -9.32 23.74
N ALA A 653 -0.15 -10.43 23.69
CA ALA A 653 -1.14 -10.67 22.64
C ALA A 653 -2.26 -9.61 22.69
N TRP A 654 -2.76 -9.26 23.88
CA TRP A 654 -3.69 -8.14 24.03
C TRP A 654 -3.05 -6.79 23.66
N ASP A 655 -1.81 -6.51 24.07
CA ASP A 655 -1.12 -5.26 23.70
C ASP A 655 -1.06 -5.07 22.17
N PHE A 656 -0.85 -6.14 21.41
CA PHE A 656 -0.97 -6.11 19.95
C PHE A 656 -2.40 -5.83 19.48
N LEU A 657 -3.40 -6.58 19.96
CA LEU A 657 -4.80 -6.40 19.55
C LEU A 657 -5.37 -5.02 19.93
N GLU A 658 -4.97 -4.47 21.07
CA GLU A 658 -5.31 -3.13 21.53
C GLU A 658 -4.67 -2.06 20.65
N TYR A 659 -3.38 -2.23 20.28
CA TYR A 659 -2.72 -1.36 19.32
C TYR A 659 -3.46 -1.31 17.99
N LEU A 660 -3.99 -2.45 17.51
CA LEU A 660 -4.77 -2.50 16.28
C LEU A 660 -6.01 -1.61 16.30
N LEU A 661 -6.55 -1.32 17.49
CA LEU A 661 -7.72 -0.48 17.72
C LEU A 661 -7.37 0.94 18.20
N SER A 662 -6.08 1.23 18.36
CA SER A 662 -5.61 2.56 18.76
C SER A 662 -5.99 3.63 17.75
N GLU A 663 -6.24 4.85 18.23
CA GLU A 663 -6.61 5.98 17.38
C GLU A 663 -5.57 6.25 16.29
N ASP A 664 -4.29 6.16 16.66
CA ASP A 664 -3.17 6.44 15.78
C ASP A 664 -3.08 5.44 14.63
N LEU A 665 -3.29 4.14 14.89
CA LEU A 665 -3.30 3.16 13.81
C LEU A 665 -4.57 3.27 12.96
N GLN A 666 -5.74 3.39 13.60
CA GLN A 666 -7.04 3.44 12.92
C GLN A 666 -7.15 4.61 11.92
N LYS A 667 -6.55 5.77 12.23
CA LYS A 667 -6.49 6.93 11.32
C LYS A 667 -5.61 6.71 10.09
N THR A 668 -4.71 5.73 10.12
CA THR A 668 -3.76 5.45 9.03
C THR A 668 -4.22 4.33 8.11
N LEU A 669 -5.36 3.68 8.39
CA LEU A 669 -5.91 2.63 7.55
C LEU A 669 -6.31 3.20 6.17
N SER A 670 -5.70 2.66 5.13
CA SER A 670 -6.03 2.92 3.71
C SER A 670 -6.87 1.78 3.14
N ASN A 671 -7.75 2.06 2.19
CA ASN A 671 -8.62 1.07 1.54
C ASN A 671 -9.51 0.25 2.52
N ALA A 672 -9.82 0.81 3.69
CA ALA A 672 -10.70 0.20 4.69
C ALA A 672 -11.46 1.28 5.47
N LEU A 673 -12.64 0.92 5.97
CA LEU A 673 -13.37 1.66 6.98
C LEU A 673 -12.83 1.27 8.37
N PRO A 674 -12.45 2.24 9.22
CA PRO A 674 -12.00 1.97 10.59
C PRO A 674 -13.13 1.37 11.44
N SER A 675 -12.78 0.47 12.35
CA SER A 675 -13.71 -0.17 13.28
C SER A 675 -14.10 0.73 14.46
N ARG A 676 -13.20 1.65 14.85
CA ARG A 676 -13.42 2.62 15.92
C ARG A 676 -14.30 3.77 15.42
N LYS A 677 -15.38 4.10 16.15
CA LYS A 677 -16.44 5.04 15.74
C LYS A 677 -15.93 6.43 15.39
N ASP A 678 -15.01 6.99 16.17
CA ASP A 678 -14.45 8.31 15.91
C ASP A 678 -13.61 8.36 14.62
N CYS A 679 -12.77 7.34 14.40
CA CYS A 679 -11.94 7.18 13.21
C CYS A 679 -12.81 6.88 11.98
N PHE A 680 -13.84 6.06 12.14
CA PHE A 680 -14.87 5.82 11.11
C PHE A 680 -15.54 7.14 10.69
N ASN A 681 -15.98 7.94 11.65
CA ASN A 681 -16.59 9.24 11.39
C ASN A 681 -15.63 10.21 10.69
N ALA A 682 -14.38 10.28 11.15
CA ALA A 682 -13.34 11.10 10.52
C ALA A 682 -13.08 10.66 9.08
N ARG A 683 -13.01 9.34 8.83
CA ARG A 683 -12.82 8.75 7.50
C ARG A 683 -13.96 9.11 6.55
N LEU A 684 -15.21 9.02 6.99
CA LEU A 684 -16.36 9.40 6.17
C LEU A 684 -16.41 10.90 5.83
N SER A 685 -15.87 11.76 6.72
CA SER A 685 -15.78 13.20 6.47
C SER A 685 -14.56 13.60 5.63
N ASP A 686 -13.59 12.71 5.44
CA ASP A 686 -12.37 12.98 4.70
C ASP A 686 -12.53 12.75 3.19
N ILE A 687 -13.22 13.69 2.53
CA ILE A 687 -13.39 13.73 1.07
C ILE A 687 -12.19 14.36 0.36
N TYR A 688 -10.99 13.89 0.70
CA TYR A 688 -9.74 14.36 0.10
C TYR A 688 -9.67 14.01 -1.39
N VAL A 689 -9.07 14.92 -2.16
CA VAL A 689 -8.71 14.70 -3.57
C VAL A 689 -7.30 15.22 -3.76
N ASP A 690 -6.41 14.36 -4.26
CA ASP A 690 -5.04 14.73 -4.52
C ASP A 690 -4.98 15.89 -5.54
N PRO A 691 -4.41 17.05 -5.18
CA PRO A 691 -4.20 18.15 -6.11
C PRO A 691 -3.44 17.73 -7.38
N ALA A 692 -2.46 16.81 -7.27
CA ALA A 692 -1.68 16.34 -8.40
C ALA A 692 -2.52 15.56 -9.43
N SER A 693 -3.49 14.77 -8.97
CA SER A 693 -4.44 14.03 -9.83
C SER A 693 -5.23 14.97 -10.76
N ARG A 694 -5.47 16.21 -10.33
CA ARG A 694 -6.15 17.23 -11.13
C ARG A 694 -5.27 17.79 -12.24
N LEU A 695 -3.94 17.71 -12.11
CA LEU A 695 -2.93 18.34 -12.96
C LEU A 695 -2.37 17.40 -14.04
N VAL A 696 -2.20 16.10 -13.73
CA VAL A 696 -1.76 15.10 -14.72
C VAL A 696 -2.78 15.00 -15.86
N ASN A 697 -4.06 15.18 -15.55
CA ASN A 697 -5.14 15.01 -16.52
C ASN A 697 -5.29 16.15 -17.54
N THR A 698 -4.79 17.36 -17.23
CA THR A 698 -4.97 18.53 -18.10
C THR A 698 -3.91 18.64 -19.19
N SER A 699 -2.74 18.02 -18.99
CA SER A 699 -1.56 18.28 -19.83
C SER A 699 -1.43 17.32 -21.02
N PHE A 700 -1.99 16.11 -20.95
CA PHE A 700 -1.68 15.03 -21.88
C PHE A 700 -2.75 14.69 -22.93
N ILE A 701 -4.04 15.03 -22.70
CA ILE A 701 -5.13 14.43 -23.51
C ILE A 701 -5.92 15.43 -24.35
N GLY A 702 -5.83 16.75 -24.10
CA GLY A 702 -6.54 17.75 -24.91
C GLY A 702 -8.07 17.59 -24.97
N GLY A 703 -8.64 16.73 -24.12
CA GLY A 703 -10.07 16.52 -23.94
C GLY A 703 -10.65 17.39 -22.82
N GLU A 704 -11.98 17.54 -22.79
CA GLU A 704 -12.67 18.18 -21.67
C GLU A 704 -12.51 17.30 -20.42
N LYS A 705 -12.08 17.92 -19.31
CA LYS A 705 -11.94 17.25 -18.02
C LYS A 705 -13.33 16.80 -17.54
N PRO A 706 -13.55 15.52 -17.21
CA PRO A 706 -14.77 15.14 -16.52
C PRO A 706 -14.83 15.88 -15.19
N GLU A 707 -15.95 16.55 -14.94
CA GLU A 707 -16.21 17.20 -13.66
C GLU A 707 -16.26 16.10 -12.58
N LEU A 708 -15.42 16.26 -11.56
CA LEU A 708 -15.39 15.32 -10.44
C LEU A 708 -16.68 15.50 -9.63
N GLN A 709 -17.40 14.41 -9.43
CA GLN A 709 -18.56 14.40 -8.55
C GLN A 709 -18.09 14.09 -7.13
N PHE A 710 -18.36 14.98 -6.19
CA PHE A 710 -18.00 14.76 -4.80
C PHE A 710 -19.10 13.98 -4.08
N PRO A 711 -18.75 13.11 -3.11
CA PRO A 711 -19.72 12.55 -2.19
C PRO A 711 -20.53 13.65 -1.51
N THR A 712 -21.84 13.51 -1.57
CA THR A 712 -22.81 14.35 -0.89
C THR A 712 -22.99 13.87 0.55
N GLU A 713 -23.67 14.68 1.39
CA GLU A 713 -24.07 14.26 2.73
C GLU A 713 -25.01 13.04 2.70
N GLU A 714 -25.78 12.87 1.64
CA GLU A 714 -26.66 11.72 1.44
C GLU A 714 -25.86 10.44 1.16
N ASP A 715 -24.83 10.54 0.31
CA ASP A 715 -23.88 9.45 0.04
C ASP A 715 -23.16 9.02 1.34
N ILE A 716 -22.60 9.98 2.07
CA ILE A 716 -21.94 9.73 3.36
C ILE A 716 -22.89 9.05 4.35
N SER A 717 -24.14 9.54 4.41
CA SER A 717 -25.16 8.95 5.27
C SER A 717 -25.54 7.54 4.82
N MET A 718 -25.49 7.23 3.52
CA MET A 718 -25.73 5.88 3.01
C MET A 718 -24.62 4.92 3.42
N VAL A 719 -23.35 5.28 3.22
CA VAL A 719 -22.21 4.43 3.65
C VAL A 719 -22.29 4.16 5.16
N ARG A 720 -22.67 5.18 5.95
CA ARG A 720 -22.92 5.00 7.38
C ARG A 720 -24.02 3.98 7.67
N ARG A 721 -25.19 4.11 7.04
CA ARG A 721 -26.29 3.16 7.23
C ARG A 721 -25.88 1.74 6.85
N MET A 722 -25.23 1.58 5.70
CA MET A 722 -24.70 0.29 5.25
C MET A 722 -23.75 -0.30 6.30
N ALA A 723 -22.81 0.48 6.83
CA ALA A 723 -21.86 0.03 7.84
C ALA A 723 -22.56 -0.38 9.15
N GLU A 724 -23.55 0.40 9.59
CA GLU A 724 -24.29 0.16 10.84
C GLU A 724 -25.18 -1.07 10.76
N SER A 725 -25.72 -1.41 9.58
CA SER A 725 -26.55 -2.59 9.36
C SER A 725 -25.80 -3.78 8.75
N ALA A 726 -24.50 -3.66 8.48
CA ALA A 726 -23.75 -4.71 7.82
C ALA A 726 -23.66 -5.97 8.69
N VAL A 727 -23.80 -7.12 8.05
CA VAL A 727 -23.73 -8.45 8.66
C VAL A 727 -22.42 -9.08 8.26
N TYR A 728 -21.67 -9.59 9.23
CA TYR A 728 -20.45 -10.32 8.94
C TYR A 728 -20.78 -11.67 8.31
N ASP A 729 -20.10 -11.94 7.21
CA ASP A 729 -20.15 -13.23 6.56
C ASP A 729 -19.19 -14.20 7.25
N THR A 730 -19.68 -15.38 7.62
CA THR A 730 -18.86 -16.45 8.22
C THR A 730 -17.91 -17.11 7.22
N TRP A 731 -17.91 -16.69 5.95
CA TRP A 731 -16.98 -17.13 4.92
C TRP A 731 -15.53 -16.77 5.26
N ALA A 732 -14.86 -17.69 5.94
CA ALA A 732 -13.42 -17.80 5.99
C ALA A 732 -13.06 -19.14 5.33
N SER A 733 -12.62 -19.06 4.07
CA SER A 733 -12.32 -20.19 3.18
C SER A 733 -13.47 -21.21 2.96
N ARG A 734 -13.26 -22.19 2.08
CA ARG A 734 -14.25 -23.15 1.56
C ARG A 734 -14.67 -24.24 2.57
N GLN A 735 -14.66 -23.96 3.87
CA GLN A 735 -14.75 -24.99 4.91
C GLN A 735 -15.82 -24.75 5.99
N ASP A 736 -16.84 -23.92 5.75
CA ASP A 736 -18.03 -24.00 6.60
C ASP A 736 -18.63 -25.41 6.46
N PRO A 737 -18.62 -26.26 7.52
CA PRO A 737 -19.07 -27.64 7.40
C PRO A 737 -20.55 -27.74 7.01
N LEU A 738 -21.35 -26.72 7.35
CA LEU A 738 -22.76 -26.65 6.98
C LEU A 738 -22.90 -26.45 5.46
N TRP A 739 -22.13 -25.52 4.88
CA TRP A 739 -22.14 -25.28 3.43
C TRP A 739 -21.59 -26.48 2.67
N GLU A 740 -20.51 -27.11 3.14
CA GLU A 740 -19.95 -28.30 2.48
C GLU A 740 -20.99 -29.41 2.38
N ILE A 741 -21.69 -29.72 3.49
CA ILE A 741 -22.76 -30.72 3.49
C ILE A 741 -23.89 -30.34 2.51
N VAL A 742 -24.33 -29.08 2.52
CA VAL A 742 -25.45 -28.63 1.68
C VAL A 742 -25.06 -28.62 0.20
N SER A 743 -23.90 -28.05 -0.15
CA SER A 743 -23.39 -27.95 -1.52
C SER A 743 -23.12 -29.33 -2.11
N ASP A 744 -22.46 -30.24 -1.37
CA ASP A 744 -22.16 -31.61 -1.83
C ASP A 744 -23.42 -32.35 -2.30
N GLU A 745 -24.45 -32.37 -1.45
CA GLU A 745 -25.68 -33.10 -1.73
C GLU A 745 -26.51 -32.38 -2.81
N ALA A 746 -26.58 -31.04 -2.77
CA ALA A 746 -27.29 -30.25 -3.76
C ALA A 746 -26.65 -30.35 -5.16
N ALA A 747 -25.32 -30.45 -5.26
CA ALA A 747 -24.61 -30.60 -6.52
C ALA A 747 -25.06 -31.86 -7.29
N MET A 748 -25.27 -32.97 -6.58
CA MET A 748 -25.78 -34.22 -7.17
C MET A 748 -27.21 -34.07 -7.69
N TYR A 749 -28.07 -33.33 -6.97
CA TYR A 749 -29.42 -33.00 -7.41
C TYR A 749 -29.43 -32.10 -8.65
N PHE A 750 -28.58 -31.07 -8.67
CA PHE A 750 -28.45 -30.16 -9.81
C PHE A 750 -27.91 -30.87 -11.06
N ALA A 751 -27.00 -31.85 -10.89
CA ALA A 751 -26.54 -32.73 -11.97
C ALA A 751 -27.62 -33.70 -12.48
N GLY A 752 -28.69 -33.92 -11.70
CA GLY A 752 -29.76 -34.88 -12.00
C GLY A 752 -29.45 -36.32 -11.60
N ASP A 753 -28.40 -36.52 -10.80
CA ASP A 753 -27.95 -37.82 -10.29
C ASP A 753 -28.68 -38.24 -8.99
N ALA A 754 -29.41 -37.32 -8.35
CA ALA A 754 -30.24 -37.57 -7.17
C ALA A 754 -31.65 -36.96 -7.33
N ASP A 755 -32.63 -37.54 -6.63
CA ASP A 755 -33.97 -36.94 -6.53
C ASP A 755 -34.05 -35.93 -5.37
N LEU A 756 -35.05 -35.03 -5.44
CA LEU A 756 -35.19 -33.93 -4.48
C LEU A 756 -35.38 -34.43 -3.05
N GLU A 757 -36.26 -35.42 -2.84
CA GLU A 757 -36.58 -35.92 -1.50
C GLU A 757 -35.39 -36.67 -0.88
N GLU A 758 -34.69 -37.47 -1.68
CA GLU A 758 -33.45 -38.12 -1.24
C GLU A 758 -32.39 -37.08 -0.85
N THR A 759 -32.22 -36.03 -1.66
CA THR A 759 -31.24 -34.97 -1.42
C THR A 759 -31.55 -34.20 -0.13
N VAL A 760 -32.78 -33.75 0.03
CA VAL A 760 -33.24 -33.04 1.23
C VAL A 760 -33.09 -33.91 2.48
N GLN A 761 -33.45 -35.19 2.40
CA GLN A 761 -33.30 -36.10 3.53
C GLN A 761 -31.83 -36.35 3.90
N LYS A 762 -30.92 -36.41 2.92
CA LYS A 762 -29.48 -36.51 3.17
C LYS A 762 -28.92 -35.26 3.83
N ILE A 763 -29.27 -34.07 3.33
CA ILE A 763 -28.87 -32.79 3.93
C ILE A 763 -29.36 -32.72 5.38
N GLN A 764 -30.66 -32.91 5.61
CA GLN A 764 -31.25 -32.92 6.95
C GLN A 764 -30.50 -33.87 7.90
N ASN A 765 -30.24 -35.11 7.48
CA ASN A 765 -29.56 -36.10 8.32
C ASN A 765 -28.09 -35.76 8.57
N ARG A 766 -27.33 -35.33 7.55
CA ARG A 766 -25.91 -34.99 7.67
C ARG A 766 -25.73 -33.76 8.54
N VAL A 767 -26.53 -32.71 8.32
CA VAL A 767 -26.50 -31.50 9.16
C VAL A 767 -26.91 -31.82 10.60
N GLN A 768 -27.98 -32.59 10.81
CA GLN A 768 -28.41 -32.96 12.16
C GLN A 768 -27.33 -33.76 12.90
N ASN A 769 -26.60 -34.64 12.21
CA ASN A 769 -25.47 -35.36 12.79
C ASN A 769 -24.34 -34.41 13.19
N TYR A 770 -23.97 -33.47 12.31
CA TYR A 770 -22.99 -32.43 12.62
C TYR A 770 -23.40 -31.63 13.87
N LEU A 771 -24.65 -31.15 13.95
CA LEU A 771 -25.15 -30.42 15.13
C LEU A 771 -25.13 -31.24 16.42
N ASN A 772 -25.30 -32.56 16.33
CA ASN A 772 -25.21 -33.45 17.49
C ASN A 772 -23.76 -33.66 17.99
N GLU A 773 -22.77 -33.40 17.14
CA GLU A 773 -21.33 -33.55 17.43
C GLU A 773 -20.69 -32.27 17.98
N LEU A 774 -21.26 -31.09 17.65
CA LEU A 774 -21.00 -29.82 18.36
C LEU A 774 -21.32 -29.94 19.84
#